data_AF-A0A8C8M3Q6-F1
#
_entry.id   AF-A0A8C8M3Q6-F1
#
_cell.length_a   1.000
_cell.length_b   1.000
_cell.length_c   1.000
_cell.angle_alpha   90.00
_cell.angle_beta   90.00
_cell.angle_gamma   90.00
#
_symmetry.space_group_name_H-M   'P 1'
#
loop_
_entity.id
_entity.type
_entity.pdbx_description
1 polymer ?
#
loop_
_entity_poly.entity_id
_entity_poly.type
_entity_poly.pdbx_seq_one_letter_code
_entity_poly.pdbx_strand_id
1 'polypeptide(L)'
;MEVLMHHLQQRILPHLPRAFTTPCKSHSSCAAGHSPNPTPIGSISRPSTHLPLVSRLFQPSNLRDVGQESRAQGEMTCKSQRLMQQAGLIHPSNPGCYYYLPATVRSMEKLVRLIDQEMQRIGGQKLDMPSLCSAELWRRSERWDLMGKELFRLRDRHGAEYCLGPTHEEAVTELLASQGTLSYRQLPLMLYQMTRKFRDEPKPRFGLLRGREFYMKDMYTFDVSEEAAYHTYESVCQAYNRLFSRLGLRIVQVQADTGKIGGKLSHEFQLPADIGEDRLLVCGSCSFSANVETMEPGRTDCPQCQAGTLVESKGIEVGHTFYLGTKYSHIFNATFNNTQNKPAVTEMGCFGLGVTRILAAAIEVMSTEEAIRWPGLLAPYQEFDKVPMFMKTAPDEIDPMKHPELAAIQSIIHDDDRPLEEQAESLKDEGNDYFKEKNYKKAIVSYTAGLKKNCSDSNVNAILLTNRAAAHFHLGNMRSALNDSVAAKKFKPDHLKALIRGASCCMELKKYTDALLWCEEGLKLQPTDKKLLELRATADKHKRAAERDARKAKVKEKKELSEREALLAAIKGRGIKLLKPKQRPKRSSDSDDDNRGPSRAMAGLDLDGLCSVEATGATVFLDEQGVMHWPVLFLYPEHQQTDFISAFSESSSFLDHLTLMFGEELPPWDTNRKYSPQNLQLFFEDHEKESLYQVNPETPLIKILQHKRCFVKAGSPSFVILVNGSPFCEKFLSERKTIRL
;
A
#
# COMPACT_ATOMS: atom_id res chain seq x y z
N MET A 1 -63.76 31.77 10.05
CA MET A 1 -62.92 30.56 10.03
C MET A 1 -61.46 30.99 9.91
N GLU A 2 -60.82 31.62 10.89
CA GLU A 2 -60.88 31.41 12.34
C GLU A 2 -60.45 29.99 12.73
N VAL A 3 -59.33 29.94 13.47
CA VAL A 3 -58.78 28.84 14.27
C VAL A 3 -58.18 27.67 13.44
N LEU A 4 -56.86 27.42 13.38
CA LEU A 4 -55.87 27.39 14.46
C LEU A 4 -54.44 27.67 13.92
N MET A 5 -54.07 28.95 13.92
CA MET A 5 -52.69 29.47 13.96
C MET A 5 -52.68 30.41 15.17
N HIS A 6 -52.16 29.93 16.31
CA HIS A 6 -51.84 30.66 17.55
C HIS A 6 -51.56 29.56 18.59
N HIS A 7 -50.49 29.52 19.37
CA HIS A 7 -49.30 30.33 19.54
C HIS A 7 -48.47 29.60 20.60
N LEU A 8 -47.16 29.40 20.38
CA LEU A 8 -46.10 29.94 21.25
C LEU A 8 -44.73 29.38 20.85
N GLN A 9 -43.94 30.27 20.26
CA GLN A 9 -42.49 30.30 20.33
C GLN A 9 -42.00 30.45 21.79
N GLN A 10 -40.70 30.20 21.98
CA GLN A 10 -39.80 30.64 23.06
C GLN A 10 -39.46 29.60 24.15
N ARG A 11 -38.18 29.18 24.13
CA ARG A 11 -37.26 28.90 25.26
C ARG A 11 -35.90 28.55 24.64
N ILE A 12 -35.04 29.52 24.31
CA ILE A 12 -34.00 30.13 25.19
C ILE A 12 -32.93 29.11 25.63
N LEU A 13 -31.75 29.14 24.98
CA LEU A 13 -30.44 28.91 25.63
C LEU A 13 -30.29 29.94 26.76
N PRO A 14 -29.73 29.65 27.94
CA PRO A 14 -28.38 29.07 28.08
C PRO A 14 -28.20 28.15 29.32
N HIS A 15 -27.02 27.57 29.52
CA HIS A 15 -26.27 27.58 30.81
C HIS A 15 -25.02 26.68 30.76
N LEU A 16 -23.85 27.32 30.83
CA LEU A 16 -22.59 26.81 31.40
C LEU A 16 -22.79 26.29 32.83
N PRO A 17 -21.83 25.51 33.35
CA PRO A 17 -21.32 25.72 34.70
C PRO A 17 -19.86 26.20 34.69
N ARG A 18 -19.66 27.41 35.23
CA ARG A 18 -18.40 27.95 35.78
C ARG A 18 -17.99 27.09 36.99
N ALA A 19 -16.74 26.63 37.05
CA ALA A 19 -15.62 27.21 37.81
C ALA A 19 -15.82 27.30 39.33
N PHE A 20 -14.93 26.63 40.07
CA PHE A 20 -14.55 27.05 41.42
C PHE A 20 -13.09 27.51 41.41
N THR A 21 -12.91 28.81 41.58
CA THR A 21 -11.66 29.49 41.97
C THR A 21 -11.64 29.59 43.50
N THR A 22 -10.50 29.43 44.18
CA THR A 22 -9.65 30.50 44.77
C THR A 22 -8.73 29.86 45.85
N PRO A 23 -7.77 30.57 46.48
CA PRO A 23 -6.67 31.38 45.93
C PRO A 23 -5.29 31.10 46.62
N CYS A 24 -4.24 31.72 46.06
CA CYS A 24 -2.86 31.95 46.52
C CYS A 24 -2.42 31.58 47.95
N LYS A 25 -1.19 31.03 48.06
CA LYS A 25 -0.09 31.61 48.86
C LYS A 25 1.29 31.02 48.49
N SER A 26 2.28 31.89 48.49
CA SER A 26 3.73 31.68 48.32
C SER A 26 4.38 30.94 49.49
N HIS A 27 5.38 30.08 49.23
CA HIS A 27 6.72 30.14 49.82
C HIS A 27 7.66 29.06 49.25
N SER A 28 8.94 29.43 49.21
CA SER A 28 10.15 28.71 48.84
C SER A 28 10.45 27.43 49.64
N SER A 29 11.05 26.41 49.01
CA SER A 29 12.39 25.88 49.37
C SER A 29 12.75 24.61 48.59
N CYS A 30 14.04 24.49 48.28
CA CYS A 30 14.78 23.42 47.62
C CYS A 30 14.53 21.99 48.15
N ALA A 31 14.68 20.98 47.29
CA ALA A 31 15.73 19.94 47.42
C ALA A 31 15.64 18.90 46.28
N ALA A 32 16.82 18.45 45.85
CA ALA A 32 17.08 17.52 44.77
C ALA A 32 16.65 16.07 45.07
N GLY A 33 16.32 15.31 44.02
CA GLY A 33 16.07 13.88 44.13
C GLY A 33 15.75 13.19 42.81
N HIS A 34 16.81 12.83 42.08
CA HIS A 34 16.95 11.65 41.20
C HIS A 34 15.87 11.33 40.15
N SER A 35 16.33 11.33 38.90
CA SER A 35 15.67 10.87 37.68
C SER A 35 15.15 9.43 37.76
N PRO A 36 14.05 9.17 37.03
CA PRO A 36 14.12 8.13 36.00
C PRO A 36 13.67 8.67 34.63
N ASN A 37 14.32 8.16 33.59
CA ASN A 37 14.20 8.53 32.18
C ASN A 37 12.75 8.77 31.70
N PRO A 38 12.48 9.80 30.87
CA PRO A 38 11.18 9.96 30.25
C PRO A 38 10.97 8.87 29.20
N THR A 39 10.01 7.99 29.46
CA THR A 39 9.32 7.17 28.46
C THR A 39 8.90 8.05 27.27
N PRO A 40 9.14 7.63 26.02
CA PRO A 40 8.74 8.41 24.86
C PRO A 40 7.21 8.51 24.85
N ILE A 41 6.72 9.74 24.95
CA ILE A 41 5.32 10.08 24.73
C ILE A 41 4.92 9.51 23.38
N GLY A 42 3.88 8.69 23.38
CA GLY A 42 3.31 8.06 22.19
C GLY A 42 3.17 9.08 21.08
N SER A 43 3.62 8.69 19.89
CA SER A 43 3.43 9.40 18.64
C SER A 43 1.97 9.83 18.53
N ILE A 44 1.72 11.13 18.62
CA ILE A 44 0.49 11.71 18.10
C ILE A 44 0.50 11.34 16.61
N SER A 45 -0.31 10.34 16.25
CA SER A 45 -0.57 9.98 14.88
C SER A 45 -1.00 11.26 14.15
N ARG A 46 -0.18 11.75 13.22
CA ARG A 46 -0.58 12.80 12.29
C ARG A 46 -1.95 12.39 11.71
N PRO A 47 -2.93 13.31 11.62
CA PRO A 47 -4.17 12.97 10.96
C PRO A 47 -3.84 12.46 9.56
N SER A 48 -4.35 11.27 9.23
CA SER A 48 -4.31 10.71 7.88
C SER A 48 -4.80 11.78 6.93
N THR A 49 -3.87 12.45 6.24
CA THR A 49 -4.21 13.36 5.15
C THR A 49 -4.73 12.48 4.04
N HIS A 50 -6.05 12.31 3.97
CA HIS A 50 -6.69 11.76 2.79
C HIS A 50 -6.23 12.60 1.60
N LEU A 51 -5.34 12.03 0.78
CA LEU A 51 -4.99 12.65 -0.48
C LEU A 51 -6.19 12.57 -1.40
N PRO A 52 -6.52 13.68 -2.10
CA PRO A 52 -7.65 13.67 -3.01
C PRO A 52 -7.37 12.67 -4.13
N LEU A 53 -8.25 11.67 -4.27
CA LEU A 53 -8.29 10.83 -5.46
C LEU A 53 -8.58 11.71 -6.68
N VAL A 54 -7.97 11.41 -7.84
CA VAL A 54 -8.22 12.16 -9.08
C VAL A 54 -9.72 12.22 -9.41
N SER A 55 -10.46 11.15 -9.16
CA SER A 55 -11.92 11.08 -9.33
C SER A 55 -12.73 12.05 -8.46
N ARG A 56 -12.13 12.58 -7.39
CA ARG A 56 -12.72 13.57 -6.47
C ARG A 56 -12.03 14.93 -6.56
N LEU A 57 -11.05 15.07 -7.45
CA LEU A 57 -10.38 16.34 -7.71
C LEU A 57 -11.16 17.07 -8.81
N PHE A 58 -11.56 18.32 -8.55
CA PHE A 58 -12.08 19.18 -9.61
C PHE A 58 -10.91 19.64 -10.50
N GLN A 59 -10.66 18.86 -11.55
CA GLN A 59 -9.67 19.17 -12.57
C GLN A 59 -10.30 18.88 -13.93
N PRO A 60 -11.03 19.86 -14.51
CA PRO A 60 -11.57 19.74 -15.86
C PRO A 60 -10.40 19.81 -16.86
N SER A 61 -9.64 18.72 -16.97
CA SER A 61 -8.70 18.53 -18.07
C SER A 61 -9.51 18.14 -19.31
N ASN A 62 -9.13 18.69 -20.47
CA ASN A 62 -9.73 18.27 -21.73
C ASN A 62 -9.23 16.85 -22.05
N LEU A 63 -9.91 15.83 -21.52
CA LEU A 63 -9.49 14.43 -21.64
C LEU A 63 -9.81 13.79 -23.00
N ARG A 64 -10.46 14.50 -23.93
CA ARG A 64 -10.66 14.10 -25.34
C ARG A 64 -10.84 15.33 -26.23
N ASP A 65 -9.89 15.55 -27.16
CA ASP A 65 -10.17 15.75 -28.58
C ASP A 65 -8.86 16.02 -29.36
N VAL A 66 -8.25 14.93 -29.80
CA VAL A 66 -7.61 14.86 -31.12
C VAL A 66 -8.79 14.69 -32.10
N GLY A 67 -9.41 15.80 -32.47
CA GLY A 67 -10.61 15.82 -33.31
C GLY A 67 -11.09 17.25 -33.51
N GLN A 68 -11.20 17.66 -34.76
CA GLN A 68 -11.46 19.03 -35.23
C GLN A 68 -12.69 19.73 -34.62
N GLU A 69 -12.55 21.06 -34.52
CA GLU A 69 -13.63 22.05 -34.66
C GLU A 69 -14.71 22.11 -33.57
N SER A 70 -14.44 22.86 -32.49
CA SER A 70 -15.37 23.91 -32.01
C SER A 70 -14.91 24.53 -30.69
N ARG A 71 -14.03 25.53 -30.76
CA ARG A 71 -14.06 26.76 -29.94
C ARG A 71 -12.87 27.61 -30.35
N ALA A 72 -13.19 28.75 -30.96
CA ALA A 72 -12.32 29.82 -31.45
C ALA A 72 -10.81 29.58 -31.24
N GLN A 73 -10.11 29.26 -32.33
CA GLN A 73 -8.68 29.51 -32.51
C GLN A 73 -8.40 31.03 -32.47
N GLY A 74 -8.80 31.70 -31.39
CA GLY A 74 -8.21 32.97 -30.99
C GLY A 74 -6.90 32.65 -30.29
N GLU A 75 -5.80 32.73 -31.05
CA GLU A 75 -4.39 32.63 -30.64
C GLU A 75 -4.16 32.42 -29.14
N MET A 76 -3.97 31.17 -28.70
CA MET A 76 -3.33 30.95 -27.41
C MET A 76 -1.87 31.38 -27.57
N THR A 77 -1.53 32.55 -27.03
CA THR A 77 -0.31 33.28 -27.44
C THR A 77 0.98 32.78 -26.79
N CYS A 78 0.92 31.99 -25.71
CA CYS A 78 2.10 31.42 -25.06
C CYS A 78 1.88 29.99 -24.53
N LYS A 79 2.99 29.27 -24.36
CA LYS A 79 3.01 27.86 -23.95
C LYS A 79 2.39 27.66 -22.56
N SER A 80 2.75 28.49 -21.59
CA SER A 80 2.21 28.46 -20.24
C SER A 80 0.69 28.65 -20.21
N GLN A 81 0.14 29.61 -20.96
CA GLN A 81 -1.31 29.80 -21.07
C GLN A 81 -1.99 28.56 -21.65
N ARG A 82 -1.45 28.01 -22.76
CA ARG A 82 -1.97 26.81 -23.42
C ARG A 82 -1.99 25.62 -22.48
N LEU A 83 -0.84 25.29 -21.91
CA LEU A 83 -0.69 24.13 -21.03
C LEU A 83 -1.55 24.27 -19.77
N MET A 84 -1.58 25.44 -19.13
CA MET A 84 -2.36 25.65 -17.91
C MET A 84 -3.87 25.52 -18.16
N GLN A 85 -4.38 25.97 -19.30
CA GLN A 85 -5.80 25.78 -19.64
C GLN A 85 -6.09 24.32 -19.99
N GLN A 86 -5.27 23.68 -20.82
CA GLN A 86 -5.45 22.28 -21.23
C GLN A 86 -5.39 21.31 -20.05
N ALA A 87 -4.49 21.55 -19.09
CA ALA A 87 -4.32 20.74 -17.90
C ALA A 87 -5.38 21.00 -16.80
N GLY A 88 -6.35 21.89 -17.04
CA GLY A 88 -7.35 22.25 -16.03
C GLY A 88 -6.73 22.94 -14.81
N LEU A 89 -5.73 23.81 -15.03
CA LEU A 89 -5.09 24.61 -13.98
C LEU A 89 -5.70 26.00 -13.85
N ILE A 90 -6.09 26.62 -14.97
CA ILE A 90 -6.78 27.91 -14.99
C ILE A 90 -7.93 27.88 -15.99
N HIS A 91 -8.95 28.71 -15.77
CA HIS A 91 -10.05 28.91 -16.70
C HIS A 91 -10.32 30.40 -16.89
N PRO A 92 -10.42 30.93 -18.12
CA PRO A 92 -10.73 32.34 -18.34
C PRO A 92 -12.13 32.69 -17.81
N SER A 93 -12.27 33.82 -17.13
CA SER A 93 -13.56 34.36 -16.68
C SER A 93 -13.99 35.55 -17.53
N ASN A 94 -13.10 36.54 -17.65
CA ASN A 94 -13.26 37.76 -18.45
C ASN A 94 -11.91 38.06 -19.12
N PRO A 95 -11.82 38.96 -20.11
CA PRO A 95 -10.54 39.36 -20.68
C PRO A 95 -9.53 39.79 -19.60
N GLY A 96 -8.47 39.00 -19.42
CA GLY A 96 -7.44 39.25 -18.40
C GLY A 96 -7.77 38.80 -16.97
N CYS A 97 -8.90 38.12 -16.74
CA CYS A 97 -9.28 37.55 -15.44
C CYS A 97 -9.45 36.03 -15.55
N TYR A 98 -8.93 35.29 -14.56
CA TYR A 98 -8.91 33.83 -14.58
C TYR A 98 -9.38 33.23 -13.25
N TYR A 99 -10.13 32.14 -13.33
CA TYR A 99 -10.34 31.22 -12.23
C TYR A 99 -9.06 30.40 -12.01
N TYR A 100 -8.56 30.37 -10.78
CA TYR A 100 -7.48 29.48 -10.38
C TYR A 100 -8.10 28.17 -9.90
N LEU A 101 -7.84 27.07 -10.60
CA LEU A 101 -8.39 25.77 -10.27
C LEU A 101 -7.60 25.14 -9.10
N PRO A 102 -8.14 24.11 -8.42
CA PRO A 102 -7.60 23.63 -7.14
C PRO A 102 -6.09 23.32 -7.14
N ALA A 103 -5.57 22.73 -8.22
CA ALA A 103 -4.14 22.45 -8.35
C ALA A 103 -3.30 23.76 -8.39
N THR A 104 -3.74 24.76 -9.15
CA THR A 104 -3.08 26.08 -9.20
C THR A 104 -3.14 26.81 -7.87
N VAL A 105 -4.30 26.79 -7.20
CA VAL A 105 -4.44 27.40 -5.86
C VAL A 105 -3.44 26.76 -4.90
N ARG A 106 -3.33 25.43 -4.90
CA ARG A 106 -2.36 24.71 -4.07
C ARG A 106 -0.91 25.07 -4.40
N SER A 107 -0.56 25.18 -5.68
CA SER A 107 0.78 25.63 -6.12
C SER A 107 1.05 27.09 -5.72
N MET A 108 0.05 27.95 -5.83
CA MET A 108 0.11 29.35 -5.42
C MET A 108 0.31 29.48 -3.91
N GLU A 109 -0.42 28.74 -3.08
CA GLU A 109 -0.24 28.70 -1.63
C GLU A 109 1.15 28.18 -1.21
N LYS A 110 1.74 27.26 -1.98
CA LYS A 110 3.14 26.86 -1.77
C LYS A 110 4.10 28.01 -2.06
N LEU A 111 3.92 28.71 -3.18
CA LEU A 111 4.72 29.90 -3.50
C LEU A 111 4.56 31.01 -2.46
N VAL A 112 3.33 31.29 -2.02
CA VAL A 112 3.03 32.26 -0.95
C VAL A 112 3.81 31.93 0.31
N ARG A 113 3.79 30.66 0.74
CA ARG A 113 4.55 30.22 1.93
C ARG A 113 6.06 30.40 1.77
N LEU A 114 6.61 30.16 0.57
CA LEU A 114 8.04 30.36 0.31
C LEU A 114 8.41 31.84 0.35
N ILE A 115 7.57 32.71 -0.23
CA ILE A 115 7.74 34.16 -0.18
C ILE A 115 7.66 34.63 1.28
N ASP A 116 6.66 34.21 2.04
CA ASP A 116 6.50 34.56 3.45
C ASP A 116 7.75 34.17 4.26
N GLN A 117 8.31 32.99 4.03
CA GLN A 117 9.55 32.55 4.69
C GLN A 117 10.73 33.49 4.39
N GLU A 118 10.94 33.87 3.13
CA GLU A 118 12.05 34.76 2.77
C GLU A 118 11.84 36.20 3.28
N MET A 119 10.60 36.70 3.27
CA MET A 119 10.29 38.03 3.79
C MET A 119 10.39 38.09 5.33
N GLN A 120 9.88 37.09 6.04
CA GLN A 120 10.00 37.03 7.51
C GLN A 120 11.46 36.88 7.95
N ARG A 121 12.28 36.17 7.17
CA ARG A 121 13.72 35.99 7.46
C ARG A 121 14.49 37.30 7.54
N ILE A 122 14.09 38.31 6.76
CA ILE A 122 14.69 39.64 6.76
C ILE A 122 13.97 40.62 7.71
N GLY A 123 13.07 40.14 8.57
CA GLY A 123 12.31 40.97 9.51
C GLY A 123 11.02 41.58 8.94
N GLY A 124 10.59 41.12 7.76
CA GLY A 124 9.35 41.55 7.13
C GLY A 124 8.11 41.16 7.95
N GLN A 125 7.21 42.13 8.15
CA GLN A 125 5.97 41.99 8.89
C GLN A 125 4.80 41.97 7.90
N LYS A 126 3.98 40.91 7.97
CA LYS A 126 2.86 40.72 7.06
C LYS A 126 1.62 41.44 7.58
N LEU A 127 0.97 42.18 6.70
CA LEU A 127 -0.33 42.81 6.93
C LEU A 127 -1.25 42.56 5.72
N ASP A 128 -2.51 43.00 5.83
CA ASP A 128 -3.51 42.88 4.76
C ASP A 128 -4.24 44.22 4.61
N MET A 129 -4.09 44.86 3.44
CA MET A 129 -4.71 46.14 3.12
C MET A 129 -5.90 45.95 2.18
N PRO A 130 -6.95 46.79 2.31
CA PRO A 130 -8.10 46.73 1.41
C PRO A 130 -7.69 46.85 -0.06
N SER A 131 -8.31 46.05 -0.93
CA SER A 131 -8.20 46.23 -2.39
C SER A 131 -8.99 47.45 -2.87
N LEU A 132 -9.94 47.94 -2.09
CA LEU A 132 -10.72 49.14 -2.40
C LEU A 132 -10.07 50.36 -1.72
N CYS A 133 -9.45 51.23 -2.51
CA CYS A 133 -8.70 52.40 -2.03
C CYS A 133 -9.50 53.69 -2.24
N SER A 134 -9.43 54.63 -1.30
CA SER A 134 -10.07 55.94 -1.43
C SER A 134 -9.42 56.77 -2.54
N ALA A 135 -10.24 57.42 -3.37
CA ALA A 135 -9.75 58.36 -4.39
C ALA A 135 -8.98 59.55 -3.79
N GLU A 136 -9.31 59.95 -2.55
CA GLU A 136 -8.64 61.06 -1.87
C GLU A 136 -7.14 60.80 -1.67
N LEU A 137 -6.77 59.59 -1.26
CA LEU A 137 -5.36 59.21 -1.07
C LEU A 137 -4.58 59.33 -2.38
N TRP A 138 -5.18 58.85 -3.48
CA TRP A 138 -4.58 58.88 -4.81
C TRP A 138 -4.52 60.28 -5.42
N ARG A 139 -5.43 61.18 -5.04
CA ARG A 139 -5.38 62.59 -5.44
C ARG A 139 -4.29 63.34 -4.70
N ARG A 140 -4.08 63.04 -3.41
CA ARG A 140 -3.00 63.62 -2.61
C ARG A 140 -1.62 63.28 -3.19
N SER A 141 -1.44 62.07 -3.73
CA SER A 141 -0.21 61.67 -4.42
C SER A 141 -0.15 62.10 -5.89
N GLU A 142 -1.18 62.80 -6.39
CA GLU A 142 -1.37 63.19 -7.80
C GLU A 142 -1.44 62.01 -8.79
N ARG A 143 -1.43 60.76 -8.29
CA ARG A 143 -1.44 59.57 -9.15
C ARG A 143 -2.82 59.20 -9.68
N TRP A 144 -3.89 59.74 -9.09
CA TRP A 144 -5.26 59.49 -9.54
C TRP A 144 -5.39 59.71 -11.05
N ASP A 145 -4.96 60.88 -11.55
CA ASP A 145 -5.05 61.24 -12.96
C ASP A 145 -3.85 60.78 -13.79
N LEU A 146 -2.65 60.72 -13.20
CA LEU A 146 -1.44 60.27 -13.87
C LEU A 146 -1.48 58.79 -14.30
N MET A 147 -2.24 57.96 -13.58
CA MET A 147 -2.47 56.56 -13.95
C MET A 147 -3.46 56.40 -15.12
N GLY A 148 -4.27 57.43 -15.39
CA GLY A 148 -5.18 57.46 -16.53
C GLY A 148 -6.15 56.27 -16.56
N LYS A 149 -6.27 55.64 -17.73
CA LYS A 149 -7.25 54.58 -18.00
C LYS A 149 -6.86 53.21 -17.41
N GLU A 150 -5.63 53.02 -16.96
CA GLU A 150 -5.20 51.76 -16.33
C GLU A 150 -5.77 51.60 -14.91
N LEU A 151 -6.23 52.68 -14.29
CA LEU A 151 -6.81 52.66 -12.95
C LEU A 151 -8.31 52.37 -13.02
N PHE A 152 -8.75 51.25 -12.44
CA PHE A 152 -10.17 50.99 -12.24
C PHE A 152 -10.74 51.96 -11.21
N ARG A 153 -11.64 52.84 -11.64
CA ARG A 153 -12.34 53.81 -10.79
C ARG A 153 -13.79 53.39 -10.61
N LEU A 154 -14.31 53.52 -9.39
CA LEU A 154 -15.69 53.21 -9.07
C LEU A 154 -16.29 54.24 -8.09
N ARG A 155 -17.61 54.22 -8.00
CA ARG A 155 -18.39 55.03 -7.07
C ARG A 155 -19.29 54.13 -6.25
N ASP A 156 -19.36 54.38 -4.95
CA ASP A 156 -20.31 53.67 -4.09
C ASP A 156 -21.73 54.24 -4.24
N ARG A 157 -22.68 53.68 -3.46
CA ARG A 157 -24.08 54.11 -3.45
C ARG A 157 -24.30 55.53 -2.91
N HIS A 158 -23.31 56.12 -2.24
CA HIS A 158 -23.33 57.47 -1.68
C HIS A 158 -22.58 58.47 -2.56
N GLY A 159 -22.02 58.02 -3.69
CA GLY A 159 -21.24 58.84 -4.62
C GLY A 159 -19.78 59.02 -4.22
N ALA A 160 -19.31 58.36 -3.15
CA ALA A 160 -17.91 58.37 -2.77
C ALA A 160 -17.06 57.62 -3.80
N GLU A 161 -15.92 58.19 -4.16
CA GLU A 161 -15.06 57.68 -5.22
C GLU A 161 -13.94 56.81 -4.67
N TYR A 162 -13.73 55.67 -5.33
CA TYR A 162 -12.72 54.69 -4.97
C TYR A 162 -12.01 54.19 -6.24
N CYS A 163 -10.87 53.55 -6.05
CA CYS A 163 -10.26 52.71 -7.07
C CYS A 163 -9.98 51.30 -6.54
N LEU A 164 -9.95 50.34 -7.45
CA LEU A 164 -9.36 49.04 -7.14
C LEU A 164 -7.84 49.18 -7.19
N GLY A 165 -7.16 48.89 -6.07
CA GLY A 165 -5.74 49.15 -5.90
C GLY A 165 -4.87 48.40 -6.92
N PRO A 166 -4.15 49.11 -7.81
CA PRO A 166 -3.12 48.51 -8.66
C PRO A 166 -1.79 48.30 -7.91
N THR A 167 -1.63 49.01 -6.78
CA THR A 167 -0.53 49.03 -5.81
C THR A 167 -1.01 49.82 -4.56
N HIS A 168 -0.20 49.92 -3.52
CA HIS A 168 -0.59 50.39 -2.19
C HIS A 168 0.39 51.40 -1.54
N GLU A 169 1.20 52.15 -2.31
CA GLU A 169 2.13 53.15 -1.73
C GLU A 169 1.39 54.18 -0.85
N GLU A 170 0.28 54.76 -1.33
CA GLU A 170 -0.46 55.77 -0.58
C GLU A 170 -1.09 55.20 0.70
N ALA A 171 -1.66 54.00 0.60
CA ALA A 171 -2.40 53.38 1.69
C ALA A 171 -1.49 53.04 2.87
N VAL A 172 -0.30 52.47 2.60
CA VAL A 172 0.64 52.10 3.65
C VAL A 172 1.31 53.33 4.28
N THR A 173 1.60 54.37 3.49
CA THR A 173 2.20 55.60 4.03
C THR A 173 1.20 56.37 4.89
N GLU A 174 -0.07 56.46 4.46
CA GLU A 174 -1.14 57.04 5.29
C GLU A 174 -1.33 56.23 6.58
N LEU A 175 -1.31 54.89 6.51
CA LEU A 175 -1.37 54.05 7.70
C LEU A 175 -0.24 54.41 8.68
N LEU A 176 0.99 54.55 8.20
CA LEU A 176 2.12 54.90 9.05
C LEU A 176 1.95 56.30 9.65
N ALA A 177 1.57 57.29 8.84
CA ALA A 177 1.36 58.66 9.28
C ALA A 177 0.23 58.78 10.33
N SER A 178 -0.81 57.95 10.22
CA SER A 178 -1.93 57.93 11.17
C SER A 178 -1.55 57.48 12.58
N GLN A 179 -0.43 56.76 12.74
CA GLN A 179 0.05 56.32 14.06
C GLN A 179 0.78 57.42 14.83
N GLY A 180 0.95 58.60 14.23
CA GLY A 180 1.72 59.71 14.80
C GLY A 180 3.23 59.56 14.55
N THR A 181 4.03 60.37 15.26
CA THR A 181 5.48 60.42 15.05
C THR A 181 6.17 59.20 15.66
N LEU A 182 6.81 58.40 14.81
CA LEU A 182 7.58 57.23 15.24
C LEU A 182 8.90 57.61 15.91
N SER A 183 9.50 56.71 16.68
CA SER A 183 10.89 56.86 17.12
C SER A 183 11.85 56.26 16.10
N TYR A 184 13.03 56.86 15.90
CA TYR A 184 14.10 56.27 15.08
C TYR A 184 14.47 54.83 15.51
N ARG A 185 14.22 54.45 16.77
CA ARG A 185 14.48 53.10 17.30
C ARG A 185 13.50 52.03 16.78
N GLN A 186 12.38 52.43 16.21
CA GLN A 186 11.39 51.52 15.62
C GLN A 186 11.69 51.20 14.16
N LEU A 187 12.61 51.94 13.53
CA LEU A 187 12.99 51.79 12.14
C LEU A 187 14.29 50.97 12.03
N PRO A 188 14.47 50.15 10.99
CA PRO A 188 13.63 50.06 9.79
C PRO A 188 12.35 49.24 10.01
N LEU A 189 11.26 49.67 9.39
CA LEU A 189 10.02 48.89 9.29
C LEU A 189 9.90 48.32 7.88
N MET A 190 9.57 47.04 7.77
CA MET A 190 9.39 46.34 6.50
C MET A 190 8.01 45.69 6.48
N LEU A 191 7.03 46.36 5.88
CA LEU A 191 5.63 45.92 5.88
C LEU A 191 5.29 45.33 4.52
N TYR A 192 4.66 44.16 4.48
CA TYR A 192 4.28 43.54 3.20
C TYR A 192 2.93 42.86 3.25
N GLN A 193 2.32 42.68 2.07
CA GLN A 193 1.09 41.93 1.91
C GLN A 193 1.16 41.01 0.70
N MET A 194 0.15 40.15 0.59
CA MET A 194 -0.03 39.19 -0.49
C MET A 194 -1.50 39.23 -0.89
N THR A 195 -1.86 40.04 -1.88
CA THR A 195 -3.27 40.29 -2.22
C THR A 195 -3.46 40.50 -3.72
N ARG A 196 -4.73 40.51 -4.16
CA ARG A 196 -5.11 40.79 -5.54
C ARG A 196 -4.92 42.26 -5.87
N LYS A 197 -4.43 42.51 -7.08
CA LYS A 197 -4.22 43.82 -7.68
C LYS A 197 -4.98 43.90 -8.99
N PHE A 198 -5.40 45.11 -9.34
CA PHE A 198 -6.25 45.38 -10.49
C PHE A 198 -5.62 46.45 -11.37
N ARG A 199 -5.37 46.15 -12.64
CA ARG A 199 -4.88 47.08 -13.65
C ARG A 199 -5.71 46.89 -14.91
N ASP A 200 -6.32 47.94 -15.45
CA ASP A 200 -7.14 47.84 -16.66
C ASP A 200 -6.25 47.79 -17.91
N GLU A 201 -5.50 46.70 -18.04
CA GLU A 201 -4.60 46.46 -19.15
C GLU A 201 -5.40 46.49 -20.47
N PRO A 202 -5.08 47.40 -21.41
CA PRO A 202 -5.84 47.57 -22.64
C PRO A 202 -5.88 46.29 -23.49
N LYS A 203 -4.79 45.52 -23.50
CA LYS A 203 -4.67 44.26 -24.25
C LYS A 203 -4.15 43.13 -23.35
N PRO A 204 -5.00 42.52 -22.49
CA PRO A 204 -4.58 41.42 -21.65
C PRO A 204 -4.23 40.21 -22.51
N ARG A 205 -3.04 39.62 -22.27
CA ARG A 205 -2.46 38.56 -23.11
C ARG A 205 -1.62 37.59 -22.28
N PHE A 206 -1.22 36.46 -22.86
CA PHE A 206 -0.31 35.49 -22.23
C PHE A 206 -0.80 34.91 -20.90
N GLY A 207 -2.10 34.64 -20.77
CA GLY A 207 -2.64 33.99 -19.57
C GLY A 207 -2.43 34.81 -18.30
N LEU A 208 -1.75 34.21 -17.31
CA LEU A 208 -1.43 34.87 -16.04
C LEU A 208 -0.21 35.80 -16.10
N LEU A 209 0.52 35.87 -17.23
CA LEU A 209 1.66 36.76 -17.36
C LEU A 209 1.24 38.22 -17.46
N ARG A 210 0.14 38.51 -18.20
CA ARG A 210 -0.38 39.87 -18.40
C ARG A 210 -1.91 39.90 -18.36
N GLY A 211 -2.45 39.83 -17.14
CA GLY A 211 -3.87 39.94 -16.83
C GLY A 211 -4.28 41.31 -16.30
N ARG A 212 -5.59 41.49 -16.07
CA ARG A 212 -6.16 42.67 -15.40
C ARG A 212 -6.29 42.48 -13.90
N GLU A 213 -6.46 41.24 -13.46
CA GLU A 213 -6.52 40.85 -12.07
C GLU A 213 -5.44 39.80 -11.80
N PHE A 214 -4.56 40.07 -10.84
CA PHE A 214 -3.42 39.20 -10.54
C PHE A 214 -3.03 39.26 -9.07
N TYR A 215 -2.34 38.23 -8.59
CA TYR A 215 -1.87 38.14 -7.21
C TYR A 215 -0.45 38.68 -7.11
N MET A 216 -0.21 39.59 -6.18
CA MET A 216 1.09 40.24 -6.02
C MET A 216 1.51 40.26 -4.56
N LYS A 217 2.81 40.08 -4.34
CA LYS A 217 3.48 40.48 -3.11
C LYS A 217 3.98 41.91 -3.28
N ASP A 218 3.60 42.80 -2.40
CA ASP A 218 4.07 44.18 -2.34
C ASP A 218 4.57 44.45 -0.92
N MET A 219 5.77 45.02 -0.81
CA MET A 219 6.44 45.36 0.45
C MET A 219 6.87 46.81 0.38
N TYR A 220 6.76 47.49 1.51
CA TYR A 220 7.11 48.88 1.68
C TYR A 220 8.00 49.00 2.91
N THR A 221 9.13 49.68 2.73
CA THR A 221 10.11 49.88 3.80
C THR A 221 10.14 51.34 4.22
N PHE A 222 10.43 51.56 5.49
CA PHE A 222 10.57 52.89 6.08
C PHE A 222 11.87 52.91 6.88
N ASP A 223 12.76 53.80 6.49
CA ASP A 223 14.14 53.85 6.96
C ASP A 223 14.48 55.26 7.49
N VAL A 224 15.48 55.33 8.38
CA VAL A 224 15.87 56.59 9.05
C VAL A 224 16.73 57.51 8.19
N SER A 225 17.42 56.97 7.19
CA SER A 225 18.31 57.70 6.30
C SER A 225 18.44 56.97 4.96
N GLU A 226 18.99 57.67 3.98
CA GLU A 226 19.20 57.15 2.64
C GLU A 226 20.16 55.93 2.66
N GLU A 227 21.20 55.97 3.48
CA GLU A 227 22.14 54.86 3.66
C GLU A 227 21.46 53.62 4.26
N ALA A 228 20.60 53.82 5.26
CA ALA A 228 19.81 52.73 5.84
C ALA A 228 18.85 52.14 4.81
N ALA A 229 18.19 52.98 4.00
CA ALA A 229 17.32 52.54 2.92
C ALA A 229 18.07 51.70 1.87
N TYR A 230 19.31 52.06 1.51
CA TYR A 230 20.13 51.25 0.61
C TYR A 230 20.46 49.87 1.20
N HIS A 231 20.80 49.78 2.49
CA HIS A 231 21.03 48.49 3.15
C HIS A 231 19.77 47.63 3.19
N THR A 232 18.61 48.23 3.49
CA THR A 232 17.31 47.54 3.47
C THR A 232 16.98 47.07 2.04
N TYR A 233 17.20 47.92 1.04
CA TYR A 233 17.01 47.60 -0.37
C TYR A 233 17.84 46.38 -0.82
N GLU A 234 19.12 46.37 -0.48
CA GLU A 234 20.01 45.25 -0.79
C GLU A 234 19.54 43.94 -0.11
N SER A 235 19.14 44.02 1.16
CA SER A 235 18.61 42.87 1.91
C SER A 235 17.38 42.24 1.24
N VAL A 236 16.45 43.06 0.74
CA VAL A 236 15.27 42.58 0.00
C VAL A 236 15.67 41.96 -1.34
N CYS A 237 16.56 42.59 -2.10
CA CYS A 237 17.08 42.05 -3.37
C CYS A 237 17.75 40.68 -3.16
N GLN A 238 18.56 40.53 -2.12
CA GLN A 238 19.16 39.25 -1.75
C GLN A 238 18.10 38.20 -1.37
N ALA A 239 17.01 38.60 -0.70
CA ALA A 239 15.90 37.70 -0.40
C ALA A 239 15.17 37.20 -1.66
N TYR A 240 14.98 38.07 -2.66
CA TYR A 240 14.43 37.68 -3.96
C TYR A 240 15.36 36.69 -4.67
N ASN A 241 16.67 36.96 -4.72
CA ASN A 241 17.66 36.05 -5.30
C ASN A 241 17.67 34.67 -4.63
N ARG A 242 17.53 34.61 -3.30
CA ARG A 242 17.38 33.33 -2.56
C ARG A 242 16.08 32.61 -2.93
N LEU A 243 14.95 33.32 -3.00
CA LEU A 243 13.67 32.75 -3.38
C LEU A 243 13.77 32.06 -4.74
N PHE A 244 14.26 32.76 -5.76
CA PHE A 244 14.34 32.22 -7.11
C PHE A 244 15.35 31.08 -7.23
N SER A 245 16.48 31.17 -6.51
CA SER A 245 17.45 30.08 -6.40
C SER A 245 16.82 28.81 -5.79
N ARG A 246 16.01 28.95 -4.73
CA ARG A 246 15.26 27.82 -4.11
C ARG A 246 14.23 27.23 -5.07
N LEU A 247 13.62 28.04 -5.94
CA LEU A 247 12.70 27.60 -6.98
C LEU A 247 13.41 26.95 -8.18
N GLY A 248 14.75 27.03 -8.27
CA GLY A 248 15.51 26.55 -9.42
C GLY A 248 15.30 27.39 -10.68
N LEU A 249 14.89 28.66 -10.53
CA LEU A 249 14.68 29.59 -11.64
C LEU A 249 15.93 30.47 -11.81
N ARG A 250 16.46 30.51 -13.04
CA ARG A 250 17.61 31.36 -13.39
C ARG A 250 17.15 32.77 -13.69
N ILE A 251 17.07 33.59 -12.65
CA ILE A 251 16.70 35.00 -12.74
C ILE A 251 17.94 35.87 -12.94
N VAL A 252 17.76 36.92 -13.73
CA VAL A 252 18.73 37.98 -13.96
C VAL A 252 18.21 39.25 -13.33
N GLN A 253 19.00 39.87 -12.44
CA GLN A 253 18.69 41.19 -11.90
C GLN A 253 19.25 42.24 -12.85
N VAL A 254 18.40 43.12 -13.37
CA VAL A 254 18.80 44.20 -14.29
C VAL A 254 18.44 45.56 -13.70
N GLN A 255 19.26 46.56 -13.96
CA GLN A 255 18.92 47.94 -13.66
C GLN A 255 17.77 48.40 -14.58
N ALA A 256 16.83 49.16 -14.02
CA ALA A 256 15.59 49.55 -14.68
C ALA A 256 15.26 51.04 -14.47
N ASP A 257 14.30 51.56 -15.25
CA ASP A 257 13.74 52.89 -15.04
C ASP A 257 12.86 52.94 -13.77
N THR A 258 12.68 54.13 -13.22
CA THR A 258 11.82 54.38 -12.05
C THR A 258 10.37 54.67 -12.43
N GLY A 259 10.10 55.01 -13.70
CA GLY A 259 8.77 55.16 -14.27
C GLY A 259 7.81 56.07 -13.47
N LYS A 260 6.51 55.76 -13.53
CA LYS A 260 5.45 56.52 -12.82
C LYS A 260 5.50 56.36 -11.29
N ILE A 261 6.11 55.28 -10.82
CA ILE A 261 6.31 55.02 -9.39
C ILE A 261 7.31 56.06 -8.81
N GLY A 262 8.31 56.45 -9.60
CA GLY A 262 9.38 57.40 -9.23
C GLY A 262 10.44 56.77 -8.34
N GLY A 263 11.50 57.52 -8.01
CA GLY A 263 12.58 57.05 -7.13
C GLY A 263 13.97 57.44 -7.63
N LYS A 264 15.00 56.91 -6.96
CA LYS A 264 16.43 57.10 -7.35
C LYS A 264 17.10 55.83 -7.89
N LEU A 265 16.66 54.65 -7.45
CA LEU A 265 17.24 53.36 -7.82
C LEU A 265 16.14 52.35 -8.09
N SER A 266 16.31 51.54 -9.15
CA SER A 266 15.32 50.56 -9.59
C SER A 266 16.01 49.33 -10.19
N HIS A 267 15.55 48.13 -9.80
CA HIS A 267 15.97 46.86 -10.39
C HIS A 267 14.79 45.95 -10.68
N GLU A 268 14.80 45.36 -11.86
CA GLU A 268 13.88 44.31 -12.30
C GLU A 268 14.51 42.94 -12.17
N PHE A 269 13.71 41.97 -11.78
CA PHE A 269 14.05 40.56 -11.70
C PHE A 269 13.43 39.86 -12.89
N GLN A 270 14.27 39.55 -13.87
CA GLN A 270 13.87 39.08 -15.18
C GLN A 270 14.16 37.59 -15.35
N LEU A 271 13.16 36.83 -15.80
CA LEU A 271 13.35 35.43 -16.19
C LEU A 271 13.57 35.37 -17.71
N PRO A 272 14.76 34.97 -18.21
CA PRO A 272 15.01 34.88 -19.63
C PRO A 272 14.06 33.91 -20.34
N ALA A 273 13.29 34.41 -21.31
CA ALA A 273 12.34 33.64 -22.11
C ALA A 273 11.97 34.41 -23.40
N ASP A 274 11.82 33.72 -24.53
CA ASP A 274 11.56 34.35 -25.84
C ASP A 274 10.21 35.08 -25.93
N ILE A 275 9.26 34.69 -25.08
CA ILE A 275 7.95 35.35 -24.95
C ILE A 275 7.99 36.60 -24.07
N GLY A 276 9.12 36.84 -23.41
CA GLY A 276 9.37 38.02 -22.62
C GLY A 276 9.10 39.31 -23.40
N GLU A 277 8.49 40.28 -22.73
CA GLU A 277 8.16 41.56 -23.34
C GLU A 277 9.33 42.54 -23.23
N ASP A 278 10.18 42.34 -22.23
CA ASP A 278 11.33 43.20 -21.97
C ASP A 278 12.54 42.71 -22.75
N ARG A 279 13.26 43.65 -23.36
CA ARG A 279 14.50 43.38 -24.09
C ARG A 279 15.66 43.63 -23.15
N LEU A 280 16.48 42.61 -22.96
CA LEU A 280 17.62 42.60 -22.06
C LEU A 280 18.91 42.52 -22.88
N LEU A 281 19.94 43.20 -22.41
CA LEU A 281 21.31 43.03 -22.88
C LEU A 281 22.06 42.22 -21.82
N VAL A 282 22.52 41.03 -22.19
CA VAL A 282 23.25 40.11 -21.30
C VAL A 282 24.67 39.96 -21.80
N CYS A 283 25.66 40.16 -20.92
CA CYS A 283 27.05 39.96 -21.30
C CYS A 283 27.40 38.47 -21.39
N GLY A 284 28.01 38.04 -22.50
CA GLY A 284 28.47 36.64 -22.66
C GLY A 284 29.68 36.27 -21.80
N SER A 285 30.38 37.24 -21.21
CA SER A 285 31.65 37.04 -20.51
C SER A 285 31.63 37.39 -19.02
N CYS A 286 30.59 38.06 -18.52
CA CYS A 286 30.43 38.37 -17.10
C CYS A 286 28.95 38.43 -16.70
N SER A 287 28.64 38.67 -15.44
CA SER A 287 27.26 38.71 -14.91
C SER A 287 26.51 40.02 -15.20
N PHE A 288 27.06 40.91 -16.02
CA PHE A 288 26.38 42.17 -16.36
C PHE A 288 25.13 41.90 -17.17
N SER A 289 24.03 42.54 -16.79
CA SER A 289 22.79 42.55 -17.56
C SER A 289 22.02 43.84 -17.32
N ALA A 290 21.42 44.41 -18.36
CA ALA A 290 20.68 45.65 -18.29
C ALA A 290 19.43 45.60 -19.18
N ASN A 291 18.39 46.34 -18.81
CA ASN A 291 17.27 46.57 -19.73
C ASN A 291 17.74 47.48 -20.87
N VAL A 292 17.38 47.17 -22.11
CA VAL A 292 17.77 47.95 -23.31
C VAL A 292 17.39 49.43 -23.14
N GLU A 293 16.28 49.73 -22.45
CA GLU A 293 15.81 51.10 -22.21
C GLU A 293 16.76 51.94 -21.33
N THR A 294 17.61 51.28 -20.53
CA THR A 294 18.58 51.94 -19.64
C THR A 294 19.97 52.12 -20.28
N MET A 295 20.17 51.61 -21.50
CA MET A 295 21.46 51.59 -22.19
C MET A 295 21.49 52.57 -23.37
N GLU A 296 22.67 53.09 -23.68
CA GLU A 296 22.86 53.91 -24.87
C GLU A 296 22.59 53.09 -26.15
N PRO A 297 21.83 53.65 -27.12
CA PRO A 297 21.50 52.95 -28.36
C PRO A 297 22.74 52.50 -29.12
N GLY A 298 22.79 51.21 -29.50
CA GLY A 298 23.87 50.64 -30.33
C GLY A 298 25.12 50.20 -29.57
N ARG A 299 25.12 50.29 -28.24
CA ARG A 299 26.25 49.82 -27.41
C ARG A 299 26.31 48.29 -27.37
N THR A 300 27.46 47.72 -27.75
CA THR A 300 27.69 46.25 -27.81
C THR A 300 28.76 45.77 -26.85
N ASP A 301 29.59 46.68 -26.30
CA ASP A 301 30.58 46.42 -25.27
C ASP A 301 29.93 46.40 -23.87
N CYS A 302 30.31 45.41 -23.07
CA CYS A 302 29.84 45.33 -21.69
C CYS A 302 30.52 46.42 -20.83
N PRO A 303 29.77 47.33 -20.17
CA PRO A 303 30.34 48.40 -19.34
C PRO A 303 31.11 47.87 -18.11
N GLN A 304 30.75 46.68 -17.62
CA GLN A 304 31.35 46.11 -16.41
C GLN A 304 32.73 45.46 -16.66
N CYS A 305 32.85 44.61 -17.69
CA CYS A 305 34.10 43.88 -17.95
C CYS A 305 34.90 44.39 -19.15
N GLN A 306 34.31 45.26 -19.98
CA GLN A 306 34.92 45.88 -21.17
C GLN A 306 35.44 44.91 -22.26
N ALA A 307 35.40 43.60 -22.01
CA ALA A 307 35.87 42.55 -22.91
C ALA A 307 34.74 41.68 -23.48
N GLY A 308 33.60 41.63 -22.80
CA GLY A 308 32.46 40.82 -23.22
C GLY A 308 31.50 41.58 -24.13
N THR A 309 30.92 40.87 -25.10
CA THR A 309 29.87 41.41 -25.97
C THR A 309 28.50 41.23 -25.32
N LEU A 310 27.68 42.27 -25.37
CA LEU A 310 26.29 42.24 -24.97
C LEU A 310 25.45 41.54 -26.04
N VAL A 311 24.71 40.52 -25.64
CA VAL A 311 23.77 39.78 -26.48
C VAL A 311 22.37 40.13 -26.05
N GLU A 312 21.53 40.44 -27.03
CA GLU A 312 20.12 40.70 -26.77
C GLU A 312 19.37 39.41 -26.44
N SER A 313 18.58 39.47 -25.36
CA SER A 313 17.68 38.40 -24.93
C SER A 313 16.34 39.01 -24.51
N LYS A 314 15.31 38.18 -24.34
CA LYS A 314 14.01 38.62 -23.85
C LYS A 314 13.77 38.11 -22.44
N GLY A 315 13.04 38.89 -21.64
CA GLY A 315 12.78 38.62 -20.23
C GLY A 315 11.32 38.72 -19.85
N ILE A 316 10.88 37.85 -18.95
CA ILE A 316 9.62 37.99 -18.22
C ILE A 316 9.94 38.61 -16.86
N GLU A 317 9.48 39.85 -16.64
CA GLU A 317 9.61 40.54 -15.37
C GLU A 317 8.78 39.86 -14.28
N VAL A 318 9.41 39.18 -13.34
CA VAL A 318 8.74 38.48 -12.24
C VAL A 318 8.75 39.27 -10.92
N GLY A 319 9.54 40.33 -10.85
CA GLY A 319 9.60 41.23 -9.71
C GLY A 319 10.30 42.55 -10.04
N HIS A 320 10.00 43.56 -9.24
CA HIS A 320 10.53 44.91 -9.40
C HIS A 320 10.78 45.52 -8.03
N THR A 321 11.87 46.25 -7.88
CA THR A 321 12.31 46.85 -6.63
C THR A 321 12.70 48.30 -6.85
N PHE A 322 12.14 49.22 -6.07
CA PHE A 322 12.35 50.66 -6.17
C PHE A 322 12.79 51.24 -4.84
N TYR A 323 13.78 52.13 -4.88
CA TYR A 323 14.04 53.08 -3.82
C TYR A 323 13.32 54.39 -4.13
N LEU A 324 12.27 54.69 -3.38
CA LEU A 324 11.34 55.80 -3.61
C LEU A 324 11.81 57.12 -3.02
N GLY A 325 12.80 57.09 -2.12
CA GLY A 325 13.21 58.23 -1.33
C GLY A 325 12.07 58.73 -0.44
N THR A 326 11.93 60.05 -0.32
CA THR A 326 10.89 60.70 0.50
C THR A 326 9.60 61.03 -0.24
N LYS A 327 9.42 60.53 -1.48
CA LYS A 327 8.32 60.94 -2.38
C LYS A 327 6.94 60.86 -1.71
N TYR A 328 6.59 59.71 -1.13
CA TYR A 328 5.28 59.51 -0.51
C TYR A 328 5.27 59.97 0.93
N SER A 329 6.33 59.69 1.69
CA SER A 329 6.43 60.07 3.11
C SER A 329 6.33 61.58 3.32
N HIS A 330 6.85 62.39 2.39
CA HIS A 330 6.67 63.85 2.41
C HIS A 330 5.19 64.26 2.20
N ILE A 331 4.49 63.66 1.23
CA ILE A 331 3.09 63.96 0.89
C ILE A 331 2.13 63.59 2.04
N PHE A 332 2.38 62.45 2.67
CA PHE A 332 1.54 61.91 3.74
C PHE A 332 2.01 62.29 5.15
N ASN A 333 3.11 63.06 5.27
CA ASN A 333 3.72 63.46 6.54
C ASN A 333 4.08 62.27 7.45
N ALA A 334 4.58 61.18 6.85
CA ALA A 334 5.10 60.03 7.58
C ALA A 334 6.46 60.38 8.19
N THR A 335 6.45 60.74 9.47
CA THR A 335 7.60 61.30 10.18
C THR A 335 8.03 60.46 11.38
N PHE A 336 9.30 60.60 11.75
CA PHE A 336 9.88 60.02 12.94
C PHE A 336 10.76 61.04 13.67
N ASN A 337 10.94 60.86 14.99
CA ASN A 337 11.88 61.63 15.78
C ASN A 337 13.27 61.01 15.67
N ASN A 338 14.23 61.79 15.15
CA ASN A 338 15.62 61.38 15.02
C ASN A 338 16.34 61.32 16.39
N THR A 339 17.65 61.03 16.39
CA THR A 339 18.46 60.96 17.61
C THR A 339 18.54 62.28 18.39
N GLN A 340 18.25 63.41 17.74
CA GLN A 340 18.16 64.74 18.34
C GLN A 340 16.72 65.12 18.74
N ASN A 341 15.79 64.16 18.69
CA ASN A 341 14.36 64.35 18.94
C ASN A 341 13.70 65.41 18.02
N LYS A 342 14.23 65.60 16.81
CA LYS A 342 13.64 66.45 15.78
C LYS A 342 12.86 65.58 14.78
N PRO A 343 11.70 66.06 14.30
CA PRO A 343 10.93 65.35 13.29
C PRO A 343 11.71 65.33 11.96
N ALA A 344 11.79 64.15 11.37
CA ALA A 344 12.35 63.89 10.05
C ALA A 344 11.40 62.97 9.27
N VAL A 345 11.41 63.06 7.95
CA VAL A 345 10.59 62.24 7.07
C VAL A 345 11.30 60.91 6.82
N THR A 346 10.57 59.80 6.80
CA THR A 346 11.15 58.47 6.55
C THR A 346 11.56 58.29 5.09
N GLU A 347 12.69 57.64 4.83
CA GLU A 347 13.05 57.17 3.50
C GLU A 347 12.27 55.89 3.16
N MET A 348 11.82 55.75 1.91
CA MET A 348 10.94 54.65 1.50
C MET A 348 11.51 53.80 0.37
N GLY A 349 11.23 52.50 0.43
CA GLY A 349 11.38 51.56 -0.69
C GLY A 349 10.08 50.82 -0.98
N CYS A 350 9.87 50.39 -2.23
CA CYS A 350 8.79 49.46 -2.57
C CYS A 350 9.29 48.27 -3.40
N PHE A 351 8.76 47.08 -3.11
CA PHE A 351 9.28 45.82 -3.64
C PHE A 351 8.12 44.91 -4.03
N GLY A 352 8.00 44.60 -5.32
CA GLY A 352 6.93 43.80 -5.92
C GLY A 352 7.39 42.41 -6.39
N LEU A 353 6.57 41.37 -6.19
CA LEU A 353 6.68 40.08 -6.89
C LEU A 353 5.32 39.72 -7.47
N GLY A 354 5.27 39.44 -8.78
CA GLY A 354 4.06 38.95 -9.43
C GLY A 354 3.86 37.47 -9.12
N VAL A 355 3.11 37.13 -8.06
CA VAL A 355 2.98 35.75 -7.57
C VAL A 355 2.38 34.82 -8.63
N THR A 356 1.28 35.24 -9.26
CA THR A 356 0.65 34.47 -10.34
C THR A 356 1.48 34.47 -11.62
N ARG A 357 2.22 35.56 -11.86
CA ARG A 357 3.16 35.67 -12.98
C ARG A 357 4.34 34.71 -12.82
N ILE A 358 4.92 34.58 -11.62
CA ILE A 358 5.99 33.62 -11.30
C ILE A 358 5.56 32.19 -11.60
N LEU A 359 4.33 31.80 -11.24
CA LEU A 359 3.82 30.46 -11.55
C LEU A 359 3.78 30.20 -13.05
N ALA A 360 3.21 31.12 -13.83
CA ALA A 360 3.15 30.98 -15.28
C ALA A 360 4.53 31.04 -15.93
N ALA A 361 5.41 31.93 -15.48
CA ALA A 361 6.77 32.07 -15.98
C ALA A 361 7.61 30.80 -15.71
N ALA A 362 7.45 30.19 -14.54
CA ALA A 362 8.08 28.91 -14.23
C ALA A 362 7.62 27.79 -15.19
N ILE A 363 6.30 27.71 -15.47
CA ILE A 363 5.77 26.75 -16.44
C ILE A 363 6.30 27.05 -17.84
N GLU A 364 6.36 28.32 -18.25
CA GLU A 364 6.85 28.74 -19.56
C GLU A 364 8.29 28.26 -19.80
N VAL A 365 9.18 28.45 -18.84
CA VAL A 365 10.61 28.13 -19.02
C VAL A 365 10.91 26.66 -18.76
N MET A 366 10.20 26.00 -17.84
CA MET A 366 10.54 24.64 -17.44
C MET A 366 9.82 23.57 -18.26
N SER A 367 8.64 23.86 -18.82
CA SER A 367 7.79 22.88 -19.51
C SER A 367 8.24 22.61 -20.94
N THR A 368 7.95 21.39 -21.43
CA THR A 368 8.03 21.09 -22.86
C THR A 368 6.78 21.60 -23.57
N GLU A 369 6.70 21.48 -24.90
CA GLU A 369 5.51 21.89 -25.65
C GLU A 369 4.27 21.07 -25.28
N GLU A 370 4.43 19.84 -24.79
CA GLU A 370 3.33 18.91 -24.54
C GLU A 370 3.07 18.66 -23.05
N ALA A 371 4.04 18.94 -22.18
CA ALA A 371 3.98 18.54 -20.79
C ALA A 371 4.44 19.65 -19.82
N ILE A 372 3.60 19.91 -18.81
CA ILE A 372 3.92 20.83 -17.72
C ILE A 372 5.01 20.25 -16.85
N ARG A 373 6.04 21.06 -16.58
CA ARG A 373 7.07 20.78 -15.58
C ARG A 373 7.05 21.86 -14.52
N TRP A 374 6.79 21.46 -13.29
CA TRP A 374 6.79 22.35 -12.13
C TRP A 374 8.18 22.43 -11.50
N PRO A 375 8.56 23.58 -10.93
CA PRO A 375 9.54 23.59 -9.85
C PRO A 375 9.14 22.60 -8.77
N GLY A 376 10.08 21.79 -8.27
CA GLY A 376 9.77 20.71 -7.32
C GLY A 376 9.01 21.20 -6.08
N LEU A 377 9.32 22.41 -5.59
CA LEU A 377 8.64 23.03 -4.44
C LEU A 377 7.23 23.57 -4.76
N LEU A 378 6.92 23.82 -6.04
CA LEU A 378 5.63 24.36 -6.48
C LEU A 378 4.71 23.30 -7.08
N ALA A 379 5.23 22.10 -7.38
CA ALA A 379 4.42 20.99 -7.87
C ALA A 379 3.21 20.79 -6.95
N PRO A 380 1.96 20.79 -7.46
CA PRO A 380 0.76 20.78 -6.60
C PRO A 380 0.77 19.54 -5.70
N TYR A 381 1.06 18.38 -6.30
CA TYR A 381 1.19 17.09 -5.63
C TYR A 381 2.61 16.53 -5.86
N GLN A 382 3.13 15.82 -4.86
CA GLN A 382 4.42 15.12 -4.94
C GLN A 382 4.09 13.65 -4.68
N GLU A 383 3.73 12.92 -5.75
CA GLU A 383 3.09 11.60 -5.67
C GLU A 383 3.84 10.52 -6.47
N PHE A 384 5.10 10.76 -6.86
CA PHE A 384 5.86 9.80 -7.70
C PHE A 384 5.85 8.37 -7.10
N ASP A 385 6.01 8.22 -5.79
CA ASP A 385 6.02 6.91 -5.13
C ASP A 385 4.63 6.24 -5.02
N LYS A 386 3.56 6.88 -5.50
CA LYS A 386 2.17 6.40 -5.43
C LYS A 386 1.56 6.10 -6.79
N VAL A 387 2.18 6.59 -7.86
CA VAL A 387 1.80 6.22 -9.22
C VAL A 387 2.52 4.92 -9.56
N PRO A 388 1.81 3.81 -9.83
CA PRO A 388 2.40 2.49 -10.09
C PRO A 388 3.60 2.49 -11.03
N MET A 389 3.52 3.27 -12.11
CA MET A 389 4.56 3.40 -13.13
C MET A 389 5.86 4.05 -12.62
N PHE A 390 5.80 4.77 -11.51
CA PHE A 390 6.94 5.48 -10.91
C PHE A 390 7.26 4.98 -9.49
N MET A 391 6.59 3.92 -9.03
CA MET A 391 6.90 3.26 -7.76
C MET A 391 8.30 2.65 -7.83
N LYS A 392 9.13 2.95 -6.84
CA LYS A 392 10.44 2.31 -6.69
C LYS A 392 10.35 0.92 -6.04
N THR A 393 9.25 0.64 -5.34
CA THR A 393 8.98 -0.60 -4.61
C THR A 393 7.49 -0.89 -4.65
N ALA A 394 7.09 -2.05 -5.20
CA ALA A 394 5.69 -2.48 -5.26
C ALA A 394 5.26 -3.19 -3.96
N PRO A 395 3.97 -3.18 -3.58
CA PRO A 395 3.46 -3.98 -2.46
C PRO A 395 3.53 -5.48 -2.77
N ASP A 396 3.83 -6.31 -1.76
CA ASP A 396 3.93 -7.77 -1.90
C ASP A 396 2.61 -8.45 -2.32
N GLU A 397 1.47 -7.86 -1.94
CA GLU A 397 0.13 -8.26 -2.34
C GLU A 397 -0.67 -7.00 -2.73
N ILE A 398 -1.22 -7.02 -3.95
CA ILE A 398 -2.06 -5.95 -4.47
C ILE A 398 -3.49 -6.23 -4.03
N ASP A 399 -3.94 -5.53 -2.99
CA ASP A 399 -5.35 -5.52 -2.57
C ASP A 399 -6.15 -4.64 -3.54
N PRO A 400 -7.08 -5.19 -4.34
CA PRO A 400 -7.86 -4.42 -5.32
C PRO A 400 -8.73 -3.33 -4.68
N MET A 401 -9.11 -3.49 -3.41
CA MET A 401 -9.91 -2.49 -2.68
C MET A 401 -9.06 -1.32 -2.18
N LYS A 402 -7.76 -1.57 -1.97
CA LYS A 402 -6.82 -0.59 -1.42
C LYS A 402 -5.99 0.10 -2.51
N HIS A 403 -5.71 -0.62 -3.60
CA HIS A 403 -4.88 -0.19 -4.74
C HIS A 403 -5.49 -0.61 -6.08
N PRO A 404 -6.66 -0.07 -6.46
CA PRO A 404 -7.37 -0.47 -7.68
C PRO A 404 -6.57 -0.17 -8.95
N GLU A 405 -5.74 0.88 -8.95
CA GLU A 405 -4.82 1.22 -10.05
C GLU A 405 -3.71 0.18 -10.29
N LEU A 406 -3.16 -0.41 -9.23
CA LEU A 406 -2.16 -1.49 -9.36
C LEU A 406 -2.82 -2.77 -9.89
N ALA A 407 -4.03 -3.06 -9.42
CA ALA A 407 -4.81 -4.21 -9.90
C ALA A 407 -5.15 -4.08 -11.39
N ALA A 408 -5.48 -2.87 -11.86
CA ALA A 408 -5.74 -2.59 -13.27
C ALA A 408 -4.49 -2.79 -14.14
N ILE A 409 -3.33 -2.29 -13.72
CA ILE A 409 -2.07 -2.49 -14.47
C ILE A 409 -1.68 -3.97 -14.51
N GLN A 410 -1.83 -4.68 -13.39
CA GLN A 410 -1.61 -6.12 -13.37
C GLN A 410 -2.53 -6.85 -14.34
N SER A 411 -3.79 -6.43 -14.48
CA SER A 411 -4.69 -7.01 -15.48
C SER A 411 -4.24 -6.77 -16.93
N ILE A 412 -3.63 -5.61 -17.23
CA ILE A 412 -3.06 -5.30 -18.56
C ILE A 412 -1.78 -6.11 -18.81
N ILE A 413 -0.95 -6.32 -17.78
CA ILE A 413 0.24 -7.19 -17.89
C ILE A 413 -0.17 -8.65 -18.11
N HIS A 414 -1.38 -9.06 -17.79
CA HIS A 414 -1.88 -10.41 -18.06
C HIS A 414 -2.93 -10.43 -19.19
N ASP A 415 -2.92 -9.41 -20.05
CA ASP A 415 -3.81 -9.34 -21.21
C ASP A 415 -3.58 -10.54 -22.12
N ASP A 416 -4.68 -11.25 -22.41
CA ASP A 416 -4.69 -12.54 -23.10
C ASP A 416 -4.42 -12.41 -24.61
N ASP A 417 -4.42 -11.19 -25.16
CA ASP A 417 -4.24 -10.88 -26.60
C ASP A 417 -2.77 -10.90 -27.08
N ARG A 418 -1.77 -11.05 -26.21
CA ARG A 418 -0.34 -11.12 -26.60
C ARG A 418 0.08 -12.48 -27.15
N PRO A 419 1.14 -12.59 -27.99
CA PRO A 419 1.66 -13.89 -28.43
C PRO A 419 2.05 -14.80 -27.25
N LEU A 420 1.76 -16.11 -27.36
CA LEU A 420 1.92 -17.07 -26.25
C LEU A 420 3.36 -17.16 -25.74
N GLU A 421 4.34 -17.02 -26.63
CA GLU A 421 5.77 -17.01 -26.32
C GLU A 421 6.15 -15.81 -25.43
N GLU A 422 5.63 -14.61 -25.73
CA GLU A 422 5.90 -13.39 -24.97
C GLU A 422 5.24 -13.42 -23.59
N GLN A 423 4.04 -14.03 -23.49
CA GLN A 423 3.38 -14.26 -22.21
C GLN A 423 4.18 -15.21 -21.31
N ALA A 424 4.73 -16.30 -21.86
CA ALA A 424 5.53 -17.24 -21.09
C ALA A 424 6.90 -16.68 -20.69
N GLU A 425 7.51 -15.84 -21.53
CA GLU A 425 8.74 -15.12 -21.20
C GLU A 425 8.52 -14.11 -20.06
N SER A 426 7.43 -13.35 -20.09
CA SER A 426 7.07 -12.43 -19.00
C SER A 426 6.84 -13.18 -17.67
N LEU A 427 6.14 -14.31 -17.69
CA LEU A 427 5.91 -15.16 -16.51
C LEU A 427 7.19 -15.86 -16.00
N LYS A 428 8.13 -16.17 -16.90
CA LYS A 428 9.47 -16.67 -16.57
C LYS A 428 10.25 -15.61 -15.79
N ASP A 429 10.23 -14.37 -16.24
CA ASP A 429 10.96 -13.27 -15.60
C ASP A 429 10.38 -12.90 -14.25
N GLU A 430 9.04 -12.84 -14.13
CA GLU A 430 8.36 -12.65 -12.85
C GLU A 430 8.71 -13.77 -11.84
N GLY A 431 8.71 -15.02 -12.30
CA GLY A 431 9.14 -16.16 -11.47
C GLY A 431 10.60 -16.07 -11.03
N ASN A 432 11.49 -15.54 -11.88
CA ASN A 432 12.91 -15.34 -11.56
C ASN A 432 13.10 -14.27 -10.48
N ASP A 433 12.32 -13.20 -10.51
CA ASP A 433 12.39 -12.14 -9.51
C ASP A 433 11.91 -12.64 -8.15
N TYR A 434 10.78 -13.36 -8.09
CA TYR A 434 10.37 -14.04 -6.85
C TYR A 434 11.40 -15.06 -6.36
N PHE A 435 12.12 -15.71 -7.26
CA PHE A 435 13.19 -16.63 -6.90
C PHE A 435 14.39 -15.91 -6.25
N LYS A 436 14.78 -14.73 -6.75
CA LYS A 436 15.83 -13.90 -6.15
C LYS A 436 15.45 -13.41 -4.76
N GLU A 437 14.17 -13.09 -4.55
CA GLU A 437 13.60 -12.70 -3.27
C GLU A 437 13.41 -13.88 -2.29
N LYS A 438 13.77 -15.11 -2.69
CA LYS A 438 13.59 -16.37 -1.94
C LYS A 438 12.11 -16.72 -1.68
N ASN A 439 11.17 -16.12 -2.41
CA ASN A 439 9.75 -16.47 -2.35
C ASN A 439 9.42 -17.63 -3.30
N TYR A 440 9.89 -18.83 -2.94
CA TYR A 440 9.83 -20.01 -3.81
C TYR A 440 8.39 -20.46 -4.12
N LYS A 441 7.41 -20.19 -3.25
CA LYS A 441 6.00 -20.55 -3.48
C LYS A 441 5.40 -19.73 -4.62
N LYS A 442 5.59 -18.40 -4.60
CA LYS A 442 5.12 -17.51 -5.69
C LYS A 442 5.85 -17.81 -7.00
N ALA A 443 7.17 -18.03 -6.94
CA ALA A 443 7.94 -18.44 -8.11
C ALA A 443 7.37 -19.69 -8.82
N ILE A 444 6.98 -20.73 -8.06
CA ILE A 444 6.37 -21.95 -8.63
C ILE A 444 5.05 -21.65 -9.35
N VAL A 445 4.22 -20.76 -8.79
CA VAL A 445 2.95 -20.36 -9.40
C VAL A 445 3.20 -19.69 -10.74
N SER A 446 4.09 -18.70 -10.80
CA SER A 446 4.45 -17.99 -12.03
C SER A 446 5.05 -18.93 -13.08
N TYR A 447 5.99 -19.80 -12.71
CA TYR A 447 6.54 -20.78 -13.67
C TYR A 447 5.51 -21.78 -14.18
N THR A 448 4.57 -22.19 -13.32
CA THR A 448 3.48 -23.10 -13.72
C THR A 448 2.48 -22.41 -14.65
N ALA A 449 2.18 -21.14 -14.42
CA ALA A 449 1.38 -20.33 -15.33
C ALA A 449 2.07 -20.21 -16.70
N GLY A 450 3.39 -19.97 -16.73
CA GLY A 450 4.16 -19.93 -17.97
C GLY A 450 4.08 -21.24 -18.75
N LEU A 451 4.24 -22.39 -18.07
CA LEU A 451 4.14 -23.70 -18.71
C LEU A 451 2.73 -24.04 -19.24
N LYS A 452 1.68 -23.44 -18.70
CA LYS A 452 0.29 -23.63 -19.17
C LYS A 452 -0.02 -22.90 -20.47
N LYS A 453 0.79 -21.89 -20.85
CA LYS A 453 0.58 -21.14 -22.09
C LYS A 453 0.96 -21.95 -23.35
N ASN A 454 1.49 -23.18 -23.20
CA ASN A 454 1.74 -24.15 -24.28
C ASN A 454 2.56 -23.59 -25.44
N CYS A 455 3.69 -22.94 -25.13
CA CYS A 455 4.56 -22.34 -26.15
C CYS A 455 5.22 -23.38 -27.05
N SER A 456 5.39 -22.99 -28.33
CA SER A 456 6.06 -23.79 -29.37
C SER A 456 7.55 -24.04 -29.12
N ASP A 457 8.19 -23.15 -28.34
CA ASP A 457 9.63 -23.15 -28.12
C ASP A 457 10.05 -24.13 -27.01
N SER A 458 10.75 -25.20 -27.41
CA SER A 458 11.32 -26.22 -26.51
C SER A 458 12.32 -25.64 -25.51
N ASN A 459 13.02 -24.56 -25.84
CA ASN A 459 14.06 -23.96 -24.99
C ASN A 459 13.46 -23.19 -23.80
N VAL A 460 12.41 -22.40 -24.02
CA VAL A 460 11.71 -21.67 -22.94
C VAL A 460 11.07 -22.64 -21.95
N ASN A 461 10.45 -23.70 -22.46
CA ASN A 461 9.84 -24.75 -21.63
C ASN A 461 10.88 -25.50 -20.77
N ALA A 462 12.05 -25.84 -21.34
CA ALA A 462 13.12 -26.48 -20.58
C ALA A 462 13.67 -25.59 -19.45
N ILE A 463 13.77 -24.27 -19.70
CA ILE A 463 14.22 -23.28 -18.70
C ILE A 463 13.19 -23.12 -17.58
N LEU A 464 11.92 -22.95 -17.92
CA LEU A 464 10.81 -22.83 -16.95
C LEU A 464 10.74 -24.05 -16.02
N LEU A 465 10.84 -25.26 -16.59
CA LEU A 465 10.86 -26.51 -15.82
C LEU A 465 12.09 -26.60 -14.91
N THR A 466 13.27 -26.19 -15.39
CA THR A 466 14.50 -26.21 -14.58
C THR A 466 14.43 -25.22 -13.41
N ASN A 467 13.89 -24.02 -13.64
CA ASN A 467 13.74 -23.00 -12.61
C ASN A 467 12.65 -23.37 -11.59
N ARG A 468 11.54 -23.97 -12.05
CA ARG A 468 10.51 -24.52 -11.17
C ARG A 468 11.03 -25.69 -10.33
N ALA A 469 11.84 -26.58 -10.92
CA ALA A 469 12.53 -27.64 -10.20
C ALA A 469 13.44 -27.10 -9.09
N ALA A 470 14.15 -26.00 -9.35
CA ALA A 470 14.97 -25.34 -8.35
C ALA A 470 14.11 -24.78 -7.20
N ALA A 471 12.96 -24.15 -7.49
CA ALA A 471 12.07 -23.62 -6.48
C ALA A 471 11.44 -24.74 -5.62
N HIS A 472 11.01 -25.85 -6.24
CA HIS A 472 10.54 -27.03 -5.52
C HIS A 472 11.62 -27.65 -4.63
N PHE A 473 12.87 -27.68 -5.10
CA PHE A 473 14.00 -28.19 -4.33
C PHE A 473 14.22 -27.37 -3.05
N HIS A 474 14.16 -26.04 -3.14
CA HIS A 474 14.30 -25.16 -1.95
C HIS A 474 13.12 -25.26 -0.97
N LEU A 475 11.94 -25.69 -1.42
CA LEU A 475 10.78 -25.97 -0.55
C LEU A 475 10.75 -27.39 0.01
N GLY A 476 11.71 -28.26 -0.32
CA GLY A 476 11.72 -29.65 0.10
C GLY A 476 10.83 -30.59 -0.71
N ASN A 477 10.24 -30.12 -1.80
CA ASN A 477 9.34 -30.89 -2.68
C ASN A 477 10.13 -31.73 -3.71
N MET A 478 10.92 -32.68 -3.22
CA MET A 478 11.93 -33.38 -4.01
C MET A 478 11.35 -34.21 -5.17
N ARG A 479 10.15 -34.80 -5.00
CA ARG A 479 9.50 -35.57 -6.07
C ARG A 479 9.07 -34.68 -7.24
N SER A 480 8.46 -33.53 -6.95
CA SER A 480 8.05 -32.55 -7.96
C SER A 480 9.27 -31.96 -8.67
N ALA A 481 10.33 -31.63 -7.91
CA ALA A 481 11.59 -31.15 -8.47
C ALA A 481 12.26 -32.18 -9.40
N LEU A 482 12.21 -33.46 -9.04
CA LEU A 482 12.72 -34.54 -9.90
C LEU A 482 11.88 -34.66 -11.18
N ASN A 483 10.55 -34.70 -11.08
CA ASN A 483 9.66 -34.78 -12.24
C ASN A 483 9.87 -33.62 -13.21
N ASP A 484 10.03 -32.41 -12.70
CA ASP A 484 10.32 -31.22 -13.51
C ASP A 484 11.70 -31.32 -14.18
N SER A 485 12.70 -31.88 -13.50
CA SER A 485 14.03 -32.13 -14.06
C SER A 485 14.00 -33.21 -15.17
N VAL A 486 13.17 -34.26 -15.01
CA VAL A 486 12.92 -35.27 -16.05
C VAL A 486 12.23 -34.64 -17.25
N ALA A 487 11.20 -33.82 -17.02
CA ALA A 487 10.49 -33.11 -18.09
C ALA A 487 11.42 -32.16 -18.84
N ALA A 488 12.25 -31.37 -18.13
CA ALA A 488 13.24 -30.49 -18.74
C ALA A 488 14.23 -31.27 -19.62
N LYS A 489 14.69 -32.44 -19.17
CA LYS A 489 15.56 -33.33 -19.93
C LYS A 489 14.91 -33.84 -21.23
N LYS A 490 13.58 -34.06 -21.24
CA LYS A 490 12.85 -34.46 -22.46
C LYS A 490 12.85 -33.37 -23.52
N PHE A 491 12.71 -32.11 -23.11
CA PHE A 491 12.76 -30.96 -24.02
C PHE A 491 14.18 -30.64 -24.49
N LYS A 492 15.15 -30.73 -23.57
CA LYS A 492 16.55 -30.40 -23.83
C LYS A 492 17.52 -31.35 -23.10
N PRO A 493 17.95 -32.44 -23.75
CA PRO A 493 18.83 -33.45 -23.15
C PRO A 493 20.22 -32.92 -22.75
N ASP A 494 20.71 -31.86 -23.41
CA ASP A 494 21.99 -31.17 -23.16
C ASP A 494 21.92 -30.13 -22.04
N HIS A 495 20.78 -29.97 -21.36
CA HIS A 495 20.59 -28.96 -20.31
C HIS A 495 21.28 -29.35 -18.98
N LEU A 496 22.57 -29.02 -18.85
CA LEU A 496 23.40 -29.38 -17.69
C LEU A 496 22.77 -29.06 -16.31
N LYS A 497 22.16 -27.87 -16.14
CA LYS A 497 21.55 -27.50 -14.84
C LYS A 497 20.37 -28.40 -14.45
N ALA A 498 19.64 -28.96 -15.42
CA ALA A 498 18.54 -29.88 -15.17
C ALA A 498 19.09 -31.24 -14.70
N LEU A 499 20.20 -31.70 -15.31
CA LEU A 499 20.89 -32.93 -14.90
C LEU A 499 21.46 -32.84 -13.47
N ILE A 500 22.12 -31.72 -13.14
CA ILE A 500 22.62 -31.45 -11.78
C ILE A 500 21.47 -31.42 -10.77
N ARG A 501 20.34 -30.79 -11.13
CA ARG A 501 19.16 -30.72 -10.26
C ARG A 501 18.53 -32.10 -10.06
N GLY A 502 18.39 -32.88 -11.12
CA GLY A 502 17.88 -34.26 -11.06
C GLY A 502 18.73 -35.16 -10.16
N ALA A 503 20.05 -35.15 -10.32
CA ALA A 503 20.98 -35.85 -9.44
C ALA A 503 20.81 -35.45 -7.96
N SER A 504 20.71 -34.15 -7.70
CA SER A 504 20.51 -33.61 -6.35
C SER A 504 19.17 -34.06 -5.74
N CYS A 505 18.09 -34.11 -6.53
CA CYS A 505 16.79 -34.57 -6.05
C CYS A 505 16.80 -36.08 -5.72
N CYS A 506 17.45 -36.90 -6.54
CA CYS A 506 17.58 -38.33 -6.30
C CYS A 506 18.37 -38.65 -5.02
N MET A 507 19.38 -37.82 -4.70
CA MET A 507 20.11 -37.89 -3.43
C MET A 507 19.21 -37.68 -2.22
N GLU A 508 18.42 -36.62 -2.23
CA GLU A 508 17.47 -36.29 -1.16
C GLU A 508 16.34 -37.33 -1.03
N LEU A 509 15.92 -37.93 -2.16
CA LEU A 509 14.94 -39.02 -2.17
C LEU A 509 15.50 -40.39 -1.77
N LYS A 510 16.78 -40.47 -1.41
CA LYS A 510 17.50 -41.72 -1.09
C LYS A 510 17.49 -42.75 -2.23
N LYS A 511 17.27 -42.30 -3.46
CA LYS A 511 17.35 -43.11 -4.69
C LYS A 511 18.76 -43.04 -5.24
N TYR A 512 19.69 -43.66 -4.50
CA TYR A 512 21.11 -43.52 -4.76
C TYR A 512 21.56 -44.12 -6.10
N THR A 513 20.90 -45.18 -6.58
CA THR A 513 21.13 -45.75 -7.90
C THR A 513 20.83 -44.75 -9.01
N ASP A 514 19.68 -44.07 -8.90
CA ASP A 514 19.24 -43.12 -9.91
C ASP A 514 20.12 -41.87 -9.88
N ALA A 515 20.51 -41.40 -8.68
CA ALA A 515 21.43 -40.29 -8.53
C ALA A 515 22.76 -40.51 -9.27
N LEU A 516 23.30 -41.74 -9.23
CA LEU A 516 24.52 -42.10 -9.97
C LEU A 516 24.31 -42.02 -11.49
N LEU A 517 23.18 -42.51 -12.00
CA LEU A 517 22.84 -42.44 -13.44
C LEU A 517 22.77 -40.98 -13.93
N TRP A 518 22.11 -40.10 -13.18
CA TRP A 518 22.04 -38.66 -13.50
C TRP A 518 23.43 -38.01 -13.50
N CYS A 519 24.31 -38.40 -12.57
CA CYS A 519 25.69 -37.90 -12.52
C CYS A 519 26.51 -38.38 -13.72
N GLU A 520 26.37 -39.65 -14.11
CA GLU A 520 27.09 -40.21 -15.26
C GLU A 520 26.65 -39.57 -16.58
N GLU A 521 25.36 -39.31 -16.76
CA GLU A 521 24.85 -38.59 -17.92
C GLU A 521 25.34 -37.13 -17.98
N GLY A 522 25.35 -36.41 -16.86
CA GLY A 522 25.89 -35.05 -16.81
C GLY A 522 27.40 -34.99 -17.06
N LEU A 523 28.16 -35.95 -16.53
CA LEU A 523 29.61 -36.03 -16.72
C LEU A 523 30.01 -36.46 -18.14
N LYS A 524 29.12 -37.12 -18.90
CA LYS A 524 29.33 -37.35 -20.34
C LYS A 524 29.30 -36.05 -21.14
N LEU A 525 28.50 -35.07 -20.72
CA LEU A 525 28.43 -33.75 -21.37
C LEU A 525 29.57 -32.83 -20.92
N GLN A 526 29.83 -32.79 -19.61
CA GLN A 526 30.92 -31.99 -19.04
C GLN A 526 31.73 -32.80 -18.02
N PRO A 527 32.82 -33.48 -18.46
CA PRO A 527 33.61 -34.37 -17.61
C PRO A 527 34.30 -33.69 -16.42
N THR A 528 34.52 -32.37 -16.49
CA THR A 528 35.23 -31.57 -15.50
C THR A 528 34.31 -30.86 -14.50
N ASP A 529 32.99 -31.10 -14.54
CA ASP A 529 32.07 -30.45 -13.61
C ASP A 529 32.27 -30.95 -12.17
N LYS A 530 32.79 -30.07 -11.32
CA LYS A 530 33.12 -30.35 -9.92
C LYS A 530 31.91 -30.83 -9.12
N LYS A 531 30.73 -30.27 -9.39
CA LYS A 531 29.51 -30.52 -8.60
C LYS A 531 28.94 -31.91 -8.86
N LEU A 532 28.97 -32.38 -10.11
CA LEU A 532 28.57 -33.74 -10.46
C LEU A 532 29.54 -34.80 -9.90
N LEU A 533 30.84 -34.53 -9.89
CA LEU A 533 31.84 -35.42 -9.30
C LEU A 533 31.62 -35.60 -7.78
N GLU A 534 31.35 -34.52 -7.06
CA GLU A 534 31.04 -34.55 -5.61
C GLU A 534 29.74 -35.31 -5.30
N LEU A 535 28.67 -35.06 -6.08
CA LEU A 535 27.38 -35.75 -5.93
C LEU A 535 27.51 -37.26 -6.16
N ARG A 536 28.27 -37.68 -7.17
CA ARG A 536 28.52 -39.09 -7.48
C ARG A 536 29.19 -39.83 -6.33
N ALA A 537 30.28 -39.28 -5.79
CA ALA A 537 31.00 -39.88 -4.67
C ALA A 537 30.11 -40.04 -3.43
N THR A 538 29.25 -39.05 -3.18
CA THR A 538 28.31 -39.05 -2.06
C THR A 538 27.21 -40.11 -2.25
N ALA A 539 26.65 -40.24 -3.45
CA ALA A 539 25.62 -41.23 -3.79
C ALA A 539 26.09 -42.67 -3.53
N ASP A 540 27.31 -43.00 -3.97
CA ASP A 540 27.89 -44.33 -3.83
C ASP A 540 28.06 -44.73 -2.37
N LYS A 541 28.50 -43.80 -1.51
CA LYS A 541 28.65 -44.02 -0.07
C LYS A 541 27.30 -44.36 0.59
N HIS A 542 26.25 -43.62 0.27
CA HIS A 542 24.93 -43.83 0.87
C HIS A 542 24.24 -45.11 0.38
N LYS A 543 24.42 -45.49 -0.88
CA LYS A 543 23.89 -46.75 -1.43
C LYS A 543 24.34 -47.96 -0.61
N ARG A 544 25.65 -48.05 -0.33
CA ARG A 544 26.24 -49.16 0.45
C ARG A 544 25.67 -49.23 1.87
N ALA A 545 25.34 -48.10 2.48
CA ALA A 545 24.73 -48.06 3.81
C ALA A 545 23.28 -48.57 3.79
N ALA A 546 22.47 -48.17 2.81
CA ALA A 546 21.06 -48.57 2.70
C ALA A 546 20.89 -50.09 2.48
N GLU A 547 21.76 -50.70 1.68
CA GLU A 547 21.74 -52.15 1.42
C GLU A 547 21.97 -52.99 2.68
N ARG A 548 22.79 -52.49 3.62
CA ARG A 548 23.04 -53.14 4.91
C ARG A 548 21.81 -53.14 5.81
N ASP A 549 21.08 -52.02 5.87
CA ASP A 549 19.94 -51.85 6.78
C ASP A 549 18.71 -52.65 6.31
N ALA A 550 18.49 -52.75 5.00
CA ALA A 550 17.42 -53.57 4.42
C ALA A 550 17.52 -55.06 4.78
N ARG A 551 18.74 -55.59 4.98
CA ARG A 551 18.94 -56.99 5.41
C ARG A 551 18.41 -57.24 6.83
N LYS A 552 18.51 -56.27 7.73
CA LYS A 552 18.03 -56.41 9.12
C LYS A 552 16.50 -56.40 9.20
N ALA A 553 15.81 -55.59 8.38
CA ALA A 553 14.36 -55.47 8.39
C ALA A 553 13.65 -56.78 7.98
N LYS A 554 14.15 -57.49 6.97
CA LYS A 554 13.56 -58.76 6.48
C LYS A 554 13.52 -59.86 7.54
N VAL A 555 14.45 -59.85 8.49
CA VAL A 555 14.48 -60.84 9.59
C VAL A 555 13.33 -60.61 10.56
N LYS A 556 12.95 -59.35 10.82
CA LYS A 556 11.88 -58.98 11.75
C LYS A 556 10.49 -59.33 11.20
N GLU A 557 10.23 -59.01 9.93
CA GLU A 557 8.95 -59.24 9.24
C GLU A 557 8.55 -60.73 9.24
N LYS A 558 9.53 -61.63 9.08
CA LYS A 558 9.29 -63.09 9.10
C LYS A 558 8.74 -63.59 10.44
N LYS A 559 9.07 -62.93 11.55
CA LYS A 559 8.59 -63.32 12.90
C LYS A 559 7.11 -62.96 13.09
N GLU A 560 6.72 -61.74 12.72
CA GLU A 560 5.37 -61.20 12.89
C GLU A 560 4.33 -61.97 12.05
N LEU A 561 4.70 -62.48 10.88
CA LEU A 561 3.82 -63.29 10.02
C LEU A 561 3.39 -64.61 10.69
N SER A 562 4.31 -65.27 11.41
CA SER A 562 4.05 -66.57 12.05
C SER A 562 3.05 -66.48 13.20
N GLU A 563 3.07 -65.40 13.98
CA GLU A 563 2.17 -65.20 15.12
C GLU A 563 0.71 -64.97 14.64
N ARG A 564 0.54 -64.29 13.50
CA ARG A 564 -0.76 -63.95 12.91
C ARG A 564 -1.50 -65.16 12.32
N GLU A 565 -0.78 -66.12 11.76
CA GLU A 565 -1.35 -67.34 11.20
C GLU A 565 -1.98 -68.24 12.28
N ALA A 566 -1.35 -68.32 13.46
CA ALA A 566 -1.85 -69.11 14.59
C ALA A 566 -3.20 -68.58 15.13
N LEU A 567 -3.33 -67.26 15.23
CA LEU A 567 -4.56 -66.60 15.71
C LEU A 567 -5.76 -66.84 14.79
N LEU A 568 -5.55 -66.78 13.47
CA LEU A 568 -6.62 -67.05 12.48
C LEU A 568 -7.11 -68.50 12.51
N ALA A 569 -6.22 -69.45 12.78
CA ALA A 569 -6.60 -70.86 12.92
C ALA A 569 -7.53 -71.05 14.14
N ALA A 570 -7.23 -70.39 15.26
CA ALA A 570 -8.04 -70.46 16.48
C ALA A 570 -9.46 -69.88 16.31
N ILE A 571 -9.61 -68.77 15.58
CA ILE A 571 -10.92 -68.14 15.32
C ILE A 571 -11.81 -69.04 14.44
N LYS A 572 -11.24 -69.59 13.37
CA LYS A 572 -11.97 -70.52 12.49
C LYS A 572 -12.40 -71.80 13.21
N GLY A 573 -11.53 -72.36 14.05
CA GLY A 573 -11.82 -73.58 14.80
C GLY A 573 -13.06 -73.47 15.70
N ARG A 574 -13.40 -72.25 16.14
CA ARG A 574 -14.56 -71.99 16.99
C ARG A 574 -15.85 -71.63 16.24
N GLY A 575 -15.84 -71.65 14.91
CA GLY A 575 -17.02 -71.35 14.09
C GLY A 575 -17.45 -69.88 14.08
N ILE A 576 -16.58 -68.97 14.52
CA ILE A 576 -16.84 -67.53 14.58
C ILE A 576 -16.70 -66.92 13.17
N LYS A 577 -17.70 -66.15 12.75
CA LYS A 577 -17.72 -65.52 11.43
C LYS A 577 -17.19 -64.10 11.50
N LEU A 578 -16.10 -63.82 10.79
CA LEU A 578 -15.58 -62.47 10.61
C LEU A 578 -16.25 -61.82 9.39
N LEU A 579 -16.80 -60.63 9.57
CA LEU A 579 -17.31 -59.81 8.47
C LEU A 579 -16.11 -59.29 7.67
N LYS A 580 -16.04 -59.60 6.37
CA LYS A 580 -15.04 -59.00 5.49
C LYS A 580 -15.31 -57.50 5.38
N PRO A 581 -14.31 -56.62 5.53
CA PRO A 581 -14.49 -55.21 5.21
C PRO A 581 -14.99 -55.11 3.76
N LYS A 582 -16.06 -54.34 3.52
CA LYS A 582 -16.43 -53.96 2.14
C LYS A 582 -15.21 -53.26 1.54
N GLN A 583 -14.58 -53.87 0.54
CA GLN A 583 -13.49 -53.24 -0.21
C GLN A 583 -14.01 -51.90 -0.71
N ARG A 584 -13.42 -50.81 -0.22
CA ARG A 584 -13.62 -49.50 -0.85
C ARG A 584 -13.15 -49.64 -2.31
N PRO A 585 -13.88 -49.07 -3.30
CA PRO A 585 -13.38 -49.05 -4.67
C PRO A 585 -11.99 -48.42 -4.64
N LYS A 586 -11.00 -49.15 -5.15
CA LYS A 586 -9.69 -48.57 -5.43
C LYS A 586 -9.94 -47.36 -6.32
N ARG A 587 -9.66 -46.15 -5.80
CA ARG A 587 -9.51 -44.98 -6.64
C ARG A 587 -8.38 -45.29 -7.62
N SER A 588 -8.74 -45.33 -8.89
CA SER A 588 -7.82 -45.33 -10.01
C SER A 588 -6.85 -44.16 -9.87
N SER A 589 -5.58 -44.47 -9.67
CA SER A 589 -4.49 -43.60 -10.07
C SER A 589 -3.52 -44.45 -10.87
N ASP A 590 -3.43 -44.14 -12.16
CA ASP A 590 -2.53 -44.72 -13.12
C ASP A 590 -1.09 -44.76 -12.63
N SER A 591 -0.45 -45.92 -12.78
CA SER A 591 0.91 -46.02 -13.30
C SER A 591 1.21 -47.49 -13.59
N ASP A 592 1.49 -47.78 -14.86
CA ASP A 592 2.04 -49.04 -15.34
C ASP A 592 3.32 -49.41 -14.58
N ASP A 593 3.39 -50.65 -14.09
CA ASP A 593 4.64 -51.41 -14.05
C ASP A 593 4.32 -52.91 -13.99
N ASP A 594 4.52 -53.59 -15.12
CA ASP A 594 4.51 -55.04 -15.18
C ASP A 594 5.80 -55.60 -14.56
N ASN A 595 5.65 -56.76 -13.91
CA ASN A 595 6.60 -57.88 -13.89
C ASN A 595 7.11 -58.33 -12.50
N ARG A 596 6.34 -59.23 -11.87
CA ARG A 596 6.88 -60.41 -11.17
C ARG A 596 5.78 -61.45 -10.90
N GLY A 597 5.83 -62.60 -11.59
CA GLY A 597 5.16 -63.84 -11.14
C GLY A 597 6.06 -64.66 -10.20
N PRO A 598 5.67 -65.87 -9.77
CA PRO A 598 4.34 -66.38 -9.51
C PRO A 598 4.22 -66.90 -8.05
N SER A 599 3.30 -66.38 -7.25
CA SER A 599 2.73 -67.14 -6.11
C SER A 599 1.24 -66.88 -6.00
N ARG A 600 0.56 -67.01 -7.14
CA ARG A 600 -0.88 -66.99 -7.24
C ARG A 600 -1.43 -68.38 -6.92
N ALA A 601 -1.20 -68.83 -5.69
CA ALA A 601 -1.75 -70.05 -5.12
C ALA A 601 -1.61 -70.02 -3.59
N MET A 602 -2.39 -69.14 -2.95
CA MET A 602 -2.92 -69.20 -1.57
C MET A 602 -3.70 -67.90 -1.33
N ALA A 603 -4.55 -67.53 -2.31
CA ALA A 603 -5.46 -66.40 -2.18
C ALA A 603 -6.71 -66.90 -1.46
N GLY A 604 -6.87 -66.53 -0.20
CA GLY A 604 -8.05 -67.02 0.51
C GLY A 604 -8.20 -66.65 1.97
N LEU A 605 -7.72 -65.50 2.45
CA LEU A 605 -8.25 -64.76 3.61
C LEU A 605 -7.44 -63.47 3.76
N ASP A 606 -8.11 -62.33 3.71
CA ASP A 606 -7.51 -61.03 3.97
C ASP A 606 -7.14 -60.97 5.47
N LEU A 607 -5.83 -61.01 5.76
CA LEU A 607 -5.27 -61.08 7.12
C LEU A 607 -5.48 -59.76 7.89
N ASP A 608 -5.80 -58.65 7.22
CA ASP A 608 -5.87 -57.27 7.74
C ASP A 608 -7.09 -56.95 8.61
N GLY A 609 -8.07 -57.85 8.72
CA GLY A 609 -9.31 -57.59 9.46
C GLY A 609 -9.28 -57.82 10.98
N LEU A 610 -8.16 -58.26 11.56
CA LEU A 610 -8.03 -58.53 13.02
C LEU A 610 -7.27 -57.44 13.79
N CYS A 611 -6.69 -56.48 13.07
CA CYS A 611 -6.00 -55.35 13.66
C CYS A 611 -6.92 -54.14 13.51
N SER A 612 -7.66 -53.78 14.55
CA SER A 612 -8.45 -52.57 14.49
C SER A 612 -7.48 -51.38 14.50
N VAL A 613 -7.56 -50.54 13.47
CA VAL A 613 -7.02 -49.16 13.53
C VAL A 613 -8.07 -48.31 14.25
N GLU A 614 -8.55 -48.79 15.40
CA GLU A 614 -9.41 -48.06 16.32
C GLU A 614 -8.50 -47.48 17.42
N ALA A 615 -8.89 -46.33 17.97
CA ALA A 615 -8.03 -45.48 18.80
C ALA A 615 -7.42 -46.15 20.06
N THR A 616 -7.83 -47.36 20.41
CA THR A 616 -7.42 -48.10 21.60
C THR A 616 -6.31 -49.13 21.35
N GLY A 617 -6.08 -49.56 20.10
CA GLY A 617 -5.01 -50.51 19.73
C GLY A 617 -5.16 -51.94 20.28
N ALA A 618 -6.31 -52.30 20.86
CA ALA A 618 -6.57 -53.64 21.40
C ALA A 618 -6.91 -54.64 20.28
N THR A 619 -6.28 -55.82 20.31
CA THR A 619 -6.48 -56.88 19.33
C THR A 619 -6.96 -58.16 20.00
N VAL A 620 -7.67 -59.01 19.26
CA VAL A 620 -7.97 -60.36 19.73
C VAL A 620 -6.67 -61.14 19.89
N PHE A 621 -6.50 -61.78 21.04
CA PHE A 621 -5.35 -62.63 21.31
C PHE A 621 -5.77 -63.92 22.00
N LEU A 622 -4.89 -64.91 21.91
CA LEU A 622 -5.01 -66.19 22.59
C LEU A 622 -4.16 -66.10 23.88
N ASP A 623 -4.75 -66.40 25.03
CA ASP A 623 -3.97 -66.53 26.26
C ASP A 623 -3.23 -67.89 26.32
N GLU A 624 -2.42 -68.07 27.37
CA GLU A 624 -1.64 -69.29 27.58
C GLU A 624 -2.51 -70.54 27.80
N GLN A 625 -3.77 -70.36 28.23
CA GLN A 625 -4.75 -71.42 28.46
C GLN A 625 -5.60 -71.72 27.22
N GLY A 626 -5.36 -70.99 26.12
CA GLY A 626 -6.04 -71.18 24.85
C GLY A 626 -7.41 -70.53 24.77
N VAL A 627 -7.80 -69.68 25.72
CA VAL A 627 -9.06 -68.90 25.71
C VAL A 627 -8.84 -67.63 24.89
N MET A 628 -9.83 -67.27 24.06
CA MET A 628 -9.77 -66.02 23.29
C MET A 628 -10.36 -64.85 24.07
N HIS A 629 -9.62 -63.74 24.03
CA HIS A 629 -10.03 -62.46 24.59
C HIS A 629 -10.37 -61.50 23.45
N TRP A 630 -11.62 -61.06 23.42
CA TRP A 630 -12.16 -60.22 22.36
C TRP A 630 -12.32 -58.77 22.80
N PRO A 631 -11.95 -57.79 21.96
CA PRO A 631 -12.37 -56.41 22.19
C PRO A 631 -13.88 -56.26 21.93
N VAL A 632 -14.70 -55.97 22.94
CA VAL A 632 -16.17 -55.91 22.82
C VAL A 632 -16.67 -54.48 22.99
N LEU A 633 -17.63 -54.07 22.15
CA LEU A 633 -18.26 -52.75 22.19
C LEU A 633 -19.73 -52.84 22.65
N PHE A 634 -20.08 -52.12 23.71
CA PHE A 634 -21.46 -51.94 24.14
C PHE A 634 -21.99 -50.57 23.71
N LEU A 635 -23.19 -50.53 23.16
CA LEU A 635 -23.83 -49.34 22.61
C LEU A 635 -25.09 -49.00 23.41
N TYR A 636 -25.23 -47.73 23.81
CA TYR A 636 -26.38 -47.21 24.57
C TYR A 636 -27.07 -46.09 23.77
N PRO A 637 -28.00 -46.43 22.85
CA PRO A 637 -28.56 -45.45 21.91
C PRO A 637 -29.38 -44.32 22.58
N GLU A 638 -30.06 -44.59 23.71
CA GLU A 638 -30.87 -43.58 24.44
C GLU A 638 -30.01 -42.38 24.87
N HIS A 639 -28.75 -42.64 25.25
CA HIS A 639 -27.82 -41.62 25.73
C HIS A 639 -26.69 -41.29 24.74
N GLN A 640 -26.67 -41.94 23.57
CA GLN A 640 -25.59 -41.86 22.58
C GLN A 640 -24.20 -42.14 23.19
N GLN A 641 -24.13 -43.09 24.12
CA GLN A 641 -22.88 -43.51 24.79
C GLN A 641 -22.43 -44.88 24.29
N THR A 642 -21.15 -45.18 24.50
CA THR A 642 -20.54 -46.48 24.20
C THR A 642 -19.52 -46.87 25.25
N ASP A 643 -19.46 -48.14 25.63
CA ASP A 643 -18.40 -48.70 26.47
C ASP A 643 -17.57 -49.72 25.68
N PHE A 644 -16.26 -49.71 25.88
CA PHE A 644 -15.32 -50.60 25.18
C PHE A 644 -14.52 -51.44 26.17
N ILE A 645 -14.56 -52.75 25.99
CA ILE A 645 -13.82 -53.71 26.79
C ILE A 645 -12.70 -54.28 25.94
N SER A 646 -11.44 -54.01 26.31
CA SER A 646 -10.27 -54.36 25.50
C SER A 646 -10.01 -55.88 25.41
N ALA A 647 -10.41 -56.64 26.44
CA ALA A 647 -10.19 -58.08 26.55
C ALA A 647 -11.37 -58.75 27.28
N PHE A 648 -12.42 -59.08 26.55
CA PHE A 648 -13.58 -59.82 27.06
C PHE A 648 -13.37 -61.31 26.78
N SER A 649 -13.34 -62.12 27.85
CA SER A 649 -13.20 -63.57 27.73
C SER A 649 -14.41 -64.21 27.03
N GLU A 650 -14.16 -65.05 26.03
CA GLU A 650 -15.23 -65.74 25.30
C GLU A 650 -16.11 -66.65 26.17
N SER A 651 -15.61 -67.09 27.33
CA SER A 651 -16.31 -67.98 28.26
C SER A 651 -17.20 -67.26 29.28
N SER A 652 -17.06 -65.94 29.44
CA SER A 652 -17.82 -65.14 30.42
C SER A 652 -19.23 -64.81 29.90
N SER A 653 -20.21 -64.73 30.82
CA SER A 653 -21.57 -64.27 30.49
C SER A 653 -21.65 -62.75 30.43
N PHE A 654 -22.67 -62.21 29.74
CA PHE A 654 -22.89 -60.76 29.71
C PHE A 654 -23.40 -60.25 31.05
N LEU A 655 -24.19 -61.05 31.78
CA LEU A 655 -24.73 -60.66 33.09
C LEU A 655 -23.62 -60.39 34.11
N ASP A 656 -22.58 -61.23 34.15
CA ASP A 656 -21.43 -61.03 35.05
C ASP A 656 -20.77 -59.66 34.80
N HIS A 657 -20.64 -59.30 33.53
CA HIS A 657 -20.00 -58.06 33.12
C HIS A 657 -20.90 -56.84 33.34
N LEU A 658 -22.18 -56.93 32.99
CA LEU A 658 -23.15 -55.84 33.20
C LEU A 658 -23.39 -55.57 34.69
N THR A 659 -23.33 -56.61 35.53
CA THR A 659 -23.41 -56.44 37.00
C THR A 659 -22.21 -55.68 37.54
N LEU A 660 -21.03 -55.89 36.98
CA LEU A 660 -19.82 -55.12 37.32
C LEU A 660 -19.91 -53.67 36.85
N MET A 661 -20.40 -53.45 35.62
CA MET A 661 -20.51 -52.11 35.03
C MET A 661 -21.60 -51.24 35.66
N PHE A 662 -22.69 -51.84 36.15
CA PHE A 662 -23.88 -51.13 36.66
C PHE A 662 -24.25 -51.51 38.11
N GLY A 663 -23.30 -52.06 38.88
CA GLY A 663 -23.50 -52.59 40.24
C GLY A 663 -23.37 -51.56 41.35
N GLU A 664 -22.14 -51.23 41.75
CA GLU A 664 -21.87 -50.36 42.91
C GLU A 664 -21.59 -48.89 42.52
N GLU A 665 -20.91 -48.65 41.41
CA GLU A 665 -20.62 -47.32 40.88
C GLU A 665 -21.46 -47.05 39.63
N LEU A 666 -22.22 -45.96 39.64
CA LEU A 666 -23.10 -45.60 38.53
C LEU A 666 -22.34 -44.79 37.48
N PRO A 667 -22.51 -45.10 36.18
CA PRO A 667 -21.97 -44.25 35.13
C PRO A 667 -22.52 -42.81 35.27
N PRO A 668 -21.68 -41.77 35.07
CA PRO A 668 -22.10 -40.37 35.27
C PRO A 668 -23.30 -39.94 34.43
N TRP A 669 -23.58 -40.67 33.34
CA TRP A 669 -24.66 -40.42 32.41
C TRP A 669 -25.98 -41.12 32.78
N ASP A 670 -25.99 -42.13 33.66
CA ASP A 670 -27.21 -42.79 34.17
C ASP A 670 -27.68 -42.19 35.51
N THR A 671 -27.95 -40.88 35.50
CA THR A 671 -28.35 -40.12 36.70
C THR A 671 -29.67 -40.60 37.34
N ASN A 672 -30.52 -41.28 36.59
CA ASN A 672 -31.84 -41.75 37.04
C ASN A 672 -31.86 -43.25 37.42
N ARG A 673 -30.70 -43.94 37.44
CA ARG A 673 -30.56 -45.38 37.72
C ARG A 673 -31.47 -46.25 36.85
N LYS A 674 -31.61 -45.91 35.58
CA LYS A 674 -32.45 -46.67 34.65
C LYS A 674 -31.77 -47.98 34.23
N TYR A 675 -30.44 -48.03 34.21
CA TYR A 675 -29.67 -49.17 33.72
C TYR A 675 -29.33 -50.14 34.86
N SER A 676 -30.32 -50.85 35.38
CA SER A 676 -30.11 -51.96 36.31
C SER A 676 -30.00 -53.28 35.55
N PRO A 677 -29.04 -54.19 35.85
CA PRO A 677 -28.84 -55.45 35.12
C PRO A 677 -30.11 -56.29 34.90
N GLN A 678 -31.06 -56.25 35.83
CA GLN A 678 -32.33 -56.98 35.76
C GLN A 678 -33.33 -56.38 34.76
N ASN A 679 -33.17 -55.09 34.44
CA ASN A 679 -34.03 -54.33 33.53
C ASN A 679 -33.38 -54.11 32.15
N LEU A 680 -32.19 -54.65 31.90
CA LEU A 680 -31.51 -54.48 30.62
C LEU A 680 -31.89 -55.58 29.62
N GLN A 681 -32.12 -55.15 28.39
CA GLN A 681 -32.25 -56.02 27.24
C GLN A 681 -31.03 -55.84 26.33
N LEU A 682 -30.36 -56.94 26.04
CA LEU A 682 -29.18 -57.00 25.20
C LEU A 682 -29.56 -57.46 23.79
N PHE A 683 -29.02 -56.82 22.77
CA PHE A 683 -29.25 -57.18 21.38
C PHE A 683 -27.94 -57.19 20.59
N PHE A 684 -27.85 -58.04 19.57
CA PHE A 684 -26.91 -57.80 18.45
C PHE A 684 -27.69 -57.56 17.16
N GLU A 685 -27.07 -56.86 16.23
CA GLU A 685 -27.67 -56.50 14.95
C GLU A 685 -27.25 -57.49 13.85
N ASP A 686 -28.21 -57.99 13.08
CA ASP A 686 -27.93 -58.75 11.86
C ASP A 686 -27.65 -57.77 10.72
N HIS A 687 -26.38 -57.68 10.34
CA HIS A 687 -25.90 -56.79 9.28
C HIS A 687 -26.52 -57.05 7.90
N GLU A 688 -27.10 -58.23 7.62
CA GLU A 688 -27.73 -58.49 6.32
C GLU A 688 -29.21 -58.05 6.27
N LYS A 689 -29.89 -58.03 7.41
CA LYS A 689 -31.35 -57.87 7.49
C LYS A 689 -31.81 -56.71 8.39
N GLU A 690 -30.87 -55.97 8.98
CA GLU A 690 -31.11 -54.85 9.91
C GLU A 690 -32.08 -55.23 11.05
N SER A 691 -32.09 -56.51 11.41
CA SER A 691 -32.95 -57.06 12.45
C SER A 691 -32.17 -57.17 13.75
N LEU A 692 -32.80 -56.84 14.88
CA LEU A 692 -32.20 -56.95 16.21
C LEU A 692 -32.54 -58.31 16.82
N TYR A 693 -31.52 -59.03 17.26
CA TYR A 693 -31.67 -60.31 17.94
C TYR A 693 -31.47 -60.11 19.44
N GLN A 694 -32.51 -60.37 20.23
CA GLN A 694 -32.45 -60.26 21.68
C GLN A 694 -31.64 -61.42 22.26
N VAL A 695 -30.64 -61.11 23.07
CA VAL A 695 -29.73 -62.05 23.73
C VAL A 695 -30.15 -62.22 25.19
N ASN A 696 -30.19 -63.46 25.68
CA ASN A 696 -30.28 -63.72 27.11
C ASN A 696 -28.93 -63.36 27.78
N PRO A 697 -28.89 -62.39 28.72
CA PRO A 697 -27.64 -61.95 29.37
C PRO A 697 -26.84 -63.06 30.07
N GLU A 698 -27.47 -64.15 30.48
CA GLU A 698 -26.81 -65.31 31.10
C GLU A 698 -25.99 -66.15 30.10
N THR A 699 -26.11 -65.88 28.80
CA THR A 699 -25.43 -66.64 27.75
C THR A 699 -23.96 -66.19 27.61
N PRO A 700 -22.97 -67.12 27.58
CA PRO A 700 -21.58 -66.76 27.31
C PRO A 700 -21.36 -66.14 25.92
N LEU A 701 -20.38 -65.23 25.81
CA LEU A 701 -20.06 -64.53 24.56
C LEU A 701 -19.84 -65.51 23.39
N ILE A 702 -19.13 -66.61 23.61
CA ILE A 702 -18.83 -67.62 22.56
C ILE A 702 -20.09 -68.16 21.87
N LYS A 703 -21.18 -68.40 22.62
CA LYS A 703 -22.42 -68.92 22.04
C LYS A 703 -23.09 -67.90 21.13
N ILE A 704 -22.96 -66.62 21.43
CA ILE A 704 -23.48 -65.54 20.59
C ILE A 704 -22.62 -65.35 19.34
N LEU A 705 -21.29 -65.39 19.49
CA LEU A 705 -20.36 -65.30 18.35
C LEU A 705 -20.49 -66.48 17.37
N GLN A 706 -20.92 -67.65 17.86
CA GLN A 706 -21.22 -68.83 17.06
C GLN A 706 -22.58 -68.78 16.36
N HIS A 707 -23.43 -67.82 16.70
CA HIS A 707 -24.76 -67.71 16.11
C HIS A 707 -24.68 -67.46 14.60
N LYS A 708 -25.53 -68.14 13.81
CA LYS A 708 -25.45 -68.12 12.33
C LYS A 708 -25.54 -66.71 11.72
N ARG A 709 -26.19 -65.78 12.43
CA ARG A 709 -26.44 -64.38 12.04
C ARG A 709 -25.56 -63.36 12.76
N CYS A 710 -24.67 -63.79 13.65
CA CYS A 710 -23.70 -62.91 14.29
C CYS A 710 -22.42 -62.84 13.44
N PHE A 711 -21.96 -61.63 13.13
CA PHE A 711 -20.73 -61.40 12.37
C PHE A 711 -19.85 -60.39 13.12
N VAL A 712 -18.61 -60.77 13.39
CA VAL A 712 -17.65 -59.89 14.08
C VAL A 712 -16.99 -58.98 13.05
N LYS A 713 -17.11 -57.67 13.24
CA LYS A 713 -16.55 -56.66 12.34
C LYS A 713 -15.19 -56.19 12.88
N ALA A 714 -14.16 -56.19 12.03
CA ALA A 714 -12.83 -55.67 12.36
C ALA A 714 -12.19 -56.25 13.66
N GLY A 715 -12.59 -57.46 14.05
CA GLY A 715 -12.12 -58.11 15.27
C GLY A 715 -12.88 -57.74 16.55
N SER A 716 -13.89 -56.87 16.48
CA SER A 716 -14.64 -56.38 17.66
C SER A 716 -16.15 -56.62 17.53
N PRO A 717 -16.78 -57.53 18.30
CA PRO A 717 -18.24 -57.66 18.33
C PRO A 717 -18.90 -56.49 19.06
N SER A 718 -20.08 -56.08 18.59
CA SER A 718 -20.84 -54.97 19.16
C SER A 718 -22.24 -55.39 19.59
N PHE A 719 -22.67 -54.91 20.76
CA PHE A 719 -23.98 -55.22 21.33
C PHE A 719 -24.72 -53.94 21.74
N VAL A 720 -26.03 -53.90 21.49
CA VAL A 720 -26.93 -52.79 21.84
C VAL A 720 -27.63 -53.11 23.16
N ILE A 721 -27.61 -52.16 24.10
CA ILE A 721 -28.25 -52.28 25.41
C ILE A 721 -29.39 -51.28 25.52
N LEU A 722 -30.58 -51.78 25.85
CA LEU A 722 -31.80 -50.98 26.04
C LEU A 722 -32.43 -51.28 27.41
N VAL A 723 -33.12 -50.28 27.98
CA VAL A 723 -33.84 -50.44 29.24
C VAL A 723 -35.26 -50.92 28.97
N ASN A 724 -35.62 -52.06 29.55
CA ASN A 724 -36.94 -52.67 29.39
C ASN A 724 -38.05 -51.71 29.87
N GLY A 725 -39.07 -51.49 29.03
CA GLY A 725 -40.21 -50.61 29.34
C GLY A 725 -39.92 -49.10 29.30
N SER A 726 -38.74 -48.66 28.83
CA SER A 726 -38.50 -47.22 28.62
C SER A 726 -39.24 -46.73 27.35
N PRO A 727 -39.77 -45.49 27.33
CA PRO A 727 -40.41 -44.93 26.12
C PRO A 727 -39.48 -44.90 24.90
N PHE A 728 -38.16 -44.74 25.15
CA PHE A 728 -37.15 -44.82 24.10
C PHE A 728 -37.01 -46.25 23.59
N CYS A 729 -36.96 -47.26 24.47
CA CYS A 729 -36.87 -48.66 24.09
C CYS A 729 -38.06 -49.08 23.22
N GLU A 730 -39.29 -48.74 23.62
CA GLU A 730 -40.50 -49.06 22.84
C GLU A 730 -40.46 -48.41 21.45
N LYS A 731 -40.07 -47.14 21.37
CA LYS A 731 -39.92 -46.44 20.08
C LYS A 731 -38.81 -47.05 19.23
N PHE A 732 -37.63 -47.27 19.81
CA PHE A 732 -36.45 -47.81 19.12
C PHE A 732 -36.71 -49.22 18.56
N LEU A 733 -37.42 -50.06 19.31
CA LEU A 733 -37.82 -51.39 18.86
C LEU A 733 -38.98 -51.34 17.86
N SER A 734 -39.90 -50.36 17.93
CA SER A 734 -41.00 -50.23 16.96
C SER A 734 -40.54 -49.93 15.53
N GLU A 735 -39.38 -49.29 15.39
CA GLU A 735 -38.77 -48.93 14.11
C GLU A 735 -37.95 -50.08 13.49
N ARG A 736 -37.75 -51.19 14.21
CA ARG A 736 -36.87 -52.30 13.81
C ARG A 736 -37.51 -53.66 14.00
N LYS A 737 -37.14 -54.64 13.16
CA LYS A 737 -37.61 -56.02 13.33
C LYS A 737 -36.83 -56.70 14.46
N THR A 738 -37.52 -57.08 15.54
CA THR A 738 -36.93 -57.77 16.70
C THR A 738 -37.20 -59.26 16.68
N ILE A 739 -36.18 -60.08 16.95
CA ILE A 739 -36.27 -61.55 17.05
C ILE A 739 -35.68 -61.97 18.39
N ARG A 740 -36.40 -62.79 19.16
CA ARG A 740 -35.92 -63.30 20.46
C ARG A 740 -35.15 -64.61 20.27
N LEU A 741 -33.93 -64.68 20.80
CA LEU A 741 -33.08 -65.89 20.77
C LEU A 741 -33.31 -66.80 21.97
#